data_AF-A0AAU3UZY0-F1
#
_entry.id   AF-A0AAU3UZY0-F1
#
_cell.length_a   1.000
_cell.length_b   1.000
_cell.length_c   1.000
_cell.angle_alpha   90.00
_cell.angle_beta   90.00
_cell.angle_gamma   90.00
#
_symmetry.space_group_name_H-M   'P 1'
#
loop_
_entity.id
_entity.type
_entity.pdbx_description
1 polymer ?
#
loop_
_entity_poly.entity_id
_entity_poly.type
_entity_poly.pdbx_seq_one_letter_code
_entity_poly.pdbx_strand_id
1 'polypeptide(L)'
;MLQVITGMYFRDVALYETEHRRTLYTNLWGPWTCDRIDLGIGHLIPTTDHTARVSTMLVCVTERLEAVRDDGTDEFLRSTGGSAIIDDLATVLSFALGATVTTNHDTAERLIGPPSGTYRTPVTPADILPGVFTPGRYLTEEQIADLQQFLSTVLGLRRESYTAALAAMRRIVTASQRVAEDPTLSYTDYVAALESLSAETDAARTNWQRLDSRKRKILDPALSALDDDTATPIREAILEAERAGIRSRYSEFVLTHVRPSFYREEATTVTAPVRAAALPRLVSAAYTARSKNLHELRHLDPRAWPLVGDAEVLDPVSGDPMLTHRGLDRLARHVVRTFVDRAPTGRDEDFRWREHLPNLVHARLAPEYYLGHAEAMAAEVAATRAGEYIAHLIEALSGRAEQYIDMRPALQRIETIVPDTRKSDVRLPLLTIYYLWHMVTHSDMHCPAPEKLLTIAVDELRGPNIYSFAISMLLAKTPDWTTAQLQQLADARMTELQRRKPLELHPRLDAALWVRAAHAHQLDGEHAAALTAIEHAIGCRPGDQALLDLERTVIATEPIDIDLRAYVLGPRPPEQEAPAPAPSQPEPVTVAAAPDPAHPQPSAPLPQSPAAVVAIQDEPKGTSRPDPDSSQS
;
A
#
# COMPACT_ATOMS: atom_id res chain seq x y z
N MET A 1 2.83 -12.89 4.68
CA MET A 1 4.02 -13.33 5.46
C MET A 1 3.98 -14.79 5.84
N LEU A 2 2.79 -15.35 6.05
CA LEU A 2 2.58 -16.74 6.47
C LEU A 2 3.34 -17.79 5.62
N GLN A 3 3.46 -17.58 4.31
CA GLN A 3 4.20 -18.49 3.43
C GLN A 3 5.73 -18.37 3.57
N VAL A 4 6.25 -17.15 3.79
CA VAL A 4 7.71 -16.91 3.87
C VAL A 4 8.29 -17.62 5.10
N ILE A 5 7.58 -17.59 6.22
CA ILE A 5 8.03 -18.15 7.50
C ILE A 5 8.14 -19.68 7.49
N THR A 6 7.54 -20.35 6.48
CA THR A 6 7.69 -21.80 6.30
C THR A 6 9.13 -22.21 5.96
N GLY A 7 9.95 -21.26 5.51
CA GLY A 7 11.30 -21.50 5.01
C GLY A 7 11.36 -21.90 3.54
N MET A 8 10.22 -21.97 2.83
CA MET A 8 10.14 -22.40 1.42
C MET A 8 11.07 -21.61 0.48
N TYR A 9 11.29 -20.32 0.76
CA TYR A 9 12.11 -19.45 -0.09
C TYR A 9 13.54 -19.28 0.39
N PHE A 10 13.91 -19.90 1.50
CA PHE A 10 15.23 -19.69 2.08
C PHE A 10 16.30 -20.51 1.36
N ARG A 11 17.52 -20.00 1.44
CA ARG A 11 18.74 -20.69 1.08
C ARG A 11 19.11 -21.66 2.21
N ASP A 12 19.99 -22.59 1.90
CA ASP A 12 20.55 -23.51 2.90
C ASP A 12 21.60 -22.77 3.76
N VAL A 13 21.12 -21.94 4.68
CA VAL A 13 21.91 -21.09 5.58
C VAL A 13 21.35 -21.15 7.00
N ALA A 14 22.13 -20.70 7.98
CA ALA A 14 21.64 -20.56 9.36
C ALA A 14 20.41 -19.66 9.41
N LEU A 15 19.43 -20.04 10.24
CA LEU A 15 18.17 -19.30 10.41
C LEU A 15 18.06 -18.75 11.84
N TYR A 16 17.54 -17.54 11.97
CA TYR A 16 16.99 -17.06 13.22
C TYR A 16 15.58 -17.61 13.39
N GLU A 17 15.31 -18.23 14.54
CA GLU A 17 13.98 -18.69 14.92
C GLU A 17 13.47 -17.84 16.09
N THR A 18 12.29 -17.23 15.93
CA THR A 18 11.63 -16.45 16.97
C THR A 18 10.20 -16.93 17.16
N GLU A 19 9.85 -17.34 18.37
CA GLU A 19 8.47 -17.74 18.68
C GLU A 19 7.61 -16.52 19.05
N HIS A 20 6.47 -16.40 18.37
CA HIS A 20 5.48 -15.36 18.62
C HIS A 20 4.23 -15.96 19.24
N ARG A 21 3.76 -15.34 20.33
CA ARG A 21 2.55 -15.74 21.05
C ARG A 21 1.55 -14.60 21.11
N ARG A 22 0.29 -14.86 20.74
CA ARG A 22 -0.81 -13.90 20.84
C ARG A 22 -2.11 -14.59 21.21
N THR A 23 -3.02 -13.81 21.79
CA THR A 23 -4.40 -14.25 22.03
C THR A 23 -5.25 -13.88 20.81
N LEU A 24 -6.00 -14.85 20.31
CA LEU A 24 -7.06 -14.67 19.33
C LEU A 24 -8.41 -14.73 20.06
N TYR A 25 -9.31 -13.85 19.68
CA TYR A 25 -10.68 -13.78 20.16
C TYR A 25 -11.62 -14.33 19.08
N THR A 26 -12.51 -15.24 19.47
CA THR A 26 -13.35 -15.98 18.53
C THR A 26 -14.71 -16.37 19.09
N ASN A 27 -15.67 -16.65 18.23
CA ASN A 27 -16.94 -17.29 18.59
C ASN A 27 -16.87 -18.83 18.63
N LEU A 28 -15.68 -19.40 18.41
CA LEU A 28 -15.45 -20.84 18.42
C LEU A 28 -15.02 -21.34 19.80
N TRP A 29 -15.58 -22.48 20.20
CA TRP A 29 -15.13 -23.27 21.33
C TRP A 29 -14.26 -24.42 20.82
N GLY A 30 -13.14 -24.65 21.51
CA GLY A 30 -12.27 -25.78 21.22
C GLY A 30 -12.97 -27.12 21.46
N PRO A 31 -12.50 -28.20 20.83
CA PRO A 31 -12.97 -29.54 21.14
C PRO A 31 -12.63 -29.87 22.59
N TRP A 32 -13.55 -30.54 23.29
CA TRP A 32 -13.34 -30.94 24.69
C TRP A 32 -12.21 -31.96 24.85
N THR A 33 -11.80 -32.59 23.75
CA THR A 33 -10.82 -33.67 23.68
C THR A 33 -9.43 -33.21 23.22
N CYS A 34 -9.26 -31.93 22.88
CA CYS A 34 -8.07 -31.45 22.19
C CYS A 34 -7.49 -30.20 22.86
N ASP A 35 -6.39 -30.38 23.59
CA ASP A 35 -5.67 -29.30 24.25
C ASP A 35 -4.80 -28.48 23.28
N ARG A 36 -4.54 -29.02 22.08
CA ARG A 36 -3.64 -28.42 21.09
C ARG A 36 -3.99 -28.82 19.66
N ILE A 37 -4.15 -27.81 18.80
CA ILE A 37 -4.39 -27.98 17.36
C ILE A 37 -3.13 -27.57 16.61
N ASP A 38 -2.43 -28.52 16.00
CA ASP A 38 -1.24 -28.24 15.19
C ASP A 38 -1.61 -27.75 13.77
N LEU A 39 -0.91 -26.73 13.29
CA LEU A 39 -1.16 -26.06 12.01
C LEU A 39 0.02 -26.16 11.02
N GLY A 40 1.06 -26.93 11.35
CA GLY A 40 2.28 -27.07 10.54
C GLY A 40 3.26 -25.89 10.65
N ILE A 41 2.76 -24.66 10.80
CA ILE A 41 3.54 -23.43 11.03
C ILE A 41 3.59 -23.01 12.51
N GLY A 42 2.82 -23.70 13.34
CA GLY A 42 2.54 -23.32 14.72
C GLY A 42 1.41 -24.17 15.29
N HIS A 43 0.80 -23.71 16.37
CA HIS A 43 -0.31 -24.39 17.01
C HIS A 43 -1.28 -23.42 17.68
N LEU A 44 -2.52 -23.86 17.87
CA LEU A 44 -3.56 -23.20 18.64
C LEU A 44 -3.81 -23.96 19.93
N ILE A 45 -3.98 -23.23 21.02
CA ILE A 45 -4.37 -23.77 22.32
C ILE A 45 -5.73 -23.12 22.68
N PRO A 46 -6.84 -23.86 22.57
CA PRO A 46 -8.15 -23.33 22.92
C PRO A 46 -8.29 -23.13 24.43
N THR A 47 -9.10 -22.15 24.84
CA THR A 47 -9.51 -22.02 26.24
C THR A 47 -10.48 -23.13 26.64
N THR A 48 -10.44 -23.50 27.92
CA THR A 48 -11.40 -24.41 28.56
C THR A 48 -12.66 -23.68 29.05
N ASP A 49 -12.70 -22.35 28.98
CA ASP A 49 -13.89 -21.57 29.32
C ASP A 49 -14.92 -21.60 28.17
N HIS A 50 -15.85 -22.55 28.26
CA HIS A 50 -16.98 -22.71 27.34
C HIS A 50 -18.23 -21.93 27.79
N THR A 51 -18.10 -20.97 28.70
CA THR A 51 -19.21 -20.13 29.16
C THR A 51 -19.17 -18.73 28.57
N ALA A 52 -18.00 -18.31 28.09
CA ALA A 52 -17.79 -17.03 27.44
C ALA A 52 -18.39 -17.00 26.02
N ARG A 53 -19.06 -15.88 25.68
CA ARG A 53 -19.58 -15.63 24.32
C ARG A 53 -18.45 -15.41 23.32
N VAL A 54 -17.46 -14.63 23.74
CA VAL A 54 -16.18 -14.45 23.06
C VAL A 54 -15.18 -15.36 23.75
N SER A 55 -14.84 -16.44 23.07
CA SER A 55 -13.81 -17.39 23.47
C SER A 55 -12.43 -16.87 23.10
N THR A 56 -11.39 -17.39 23.77
CA THR A 56 -10.00 -17.07 23.50
C THR A 56 -9.23 -18.31 23.06
N MET A 57 -8.36 -18.16 22.07
CA MET A 57 -7.40 -19.18 21.67
C MET A 57 -6.00 -18.57 21.69
N LEU A 58 -5.04 -19.20 22.36
CA LEU A 58 -3.65 -18.80 22.26
C LEU A 58 -3.07 -19.34 20.96
N VAL A 59 -2.50 -18.47 20.14
CA VAL A 59 -1.77 -18.85 18.93
C VAL A 59 -0.27 -18.72 19.18
N CYS A 60 0.48 -19.76 18.81
CA CYS A 60 1.93 -19.82 18.87
C CYS A 60 2.49 -20.15 17.49
N VAL A 61 3.27 -19.25 16.91
CA VAL A 61 3.87 -19.38 15.58
C VAL A 61 5.37 -19.16 15.67
N THR A 62 6.15 -19.98 14.98
CA THR A 62 7.60 -19.79 14.89
C THR A 62 7.93 -19.04 13.60
N GLU A 63 8.43 -17.81 13.73
CA GLU A 63 9.01 -17.08 12.62
C GLU A 63 10.43 -17.57 12.36
N ARG A 64 10.74 -17.81 11.09
CA ARG A 64 12.08 -18.14 10.62
C ARG A 64 12.55 -17.06 9.66
N LEU A 65 13.80 -16.61 9.79
CA LEU A 65 14.46 -15.68 8.86
C LEU A 65 15.91 -16.13 8.63
N GLU A 66 16.46 -15.87 7.45
CA GLU A 66 17.89 -16.14 7.19
C GLU A 66 18.77 -15.28 8.09
N ALA A 67 19.72 -15.91 8.79
CA ALA A 67 20.70 -15.23 9.64
C ALA A 67 21.90 -14.68 8.85
N VAL A 68 21.96 -14.96 7.55
CA VAL A 68 23.07 -14.57 6.66
C VAL A 68 22.51 -13.85 5.44
N ARG A 69 23.17 -12.78 5.02
CA ARG A 69 22.85 -11.99 3.83
C ARG A 69 23.35 -12.64 2.55
N ASP A 70 23.04 -12.02 1.41
CA ASP A 70 23.50 -12.50 0.10
C ASP A 70 25.02 -12.34 -0.09
N ASP A 71 25.63 -11.39 0.62
CA ASP A 71 27.07 -11.13 0.65
C ASP A 71 27.85 -12.01 1.65
N GLY A 72 27.16 -12.90 2.38
CA GLY A 72 27.76 -13.78 3.39
C GLY A 72 27.95 -13.13 4.76
N THR A 73 27.54 -11.88 4.97
CA THR A 73 27.58 -11.22 6.28
C THR A 73 26.37 -11.59 7.15
N ASP A 74 26.50 -11.39 8.46
CA ASP A 74 25.40 -11.64 9.40
C ASP A 74 24.23 -10.67 9.16
N GLU A 75 23.02 -11.20 9.17
CA GLU A 75 21.81 -10.39 9.07
C GLU A 75 21.50 -9.70 10.41
N PHE A 76 21.22 -8.41 10.34
CA PHE A 76 20.84 -7.60 11.50
C PHE A 76 19.38 -7.85 11.90
N LEU A 77 18.50 -8.07 10.92
CA LEU A 77 17.08 -8.32 11.17
C LEU A 77 16.86 -9.74 11.67
N ARG A 78 16.58 -9.88 12.97
CA ARG A 78 16.30 -11.19 13.61
C ARG A 78 14.83 -11.61 13.58
N SER A 79 13.90 -10.66 13.57
CA SER A 79 12.45 -10.90 13.60
C SER A 79 11.67 -9.70 13.05
N THR A 80 10.50 -9.96 12.45
CA THR A 80 9.57 -8.91 12.00
C THR A 80 8.50 -8.55 13.05
N GLY A 81 8.58 -9.11 14.26
CA GLY A 81 7.65 -8.86 15.37
C GLY A 81 6.33 -9.66 15.30
N GLY A 82 6.15 -10.51 14.29
CA GLY A 82 5.10 -11.55 14.26
C GLY A 82 3.66 -11.09 14.02
N SER A 83 3.36 -9.79 14.11
CA SER A 83 1.99 -9.26 13.97
C SER A 83 1.39 -9.61 12.60
N ALA A 84 2.09 -9.29 11.51
CA ALA A 84 1.63 -9.59 10.16
C ALA A 84 1.42 -11.09 9.92
N ILE A 85 2.21 -11.94 10.55
CA ILE A 85 2.07 -13.41 10.47
C ILE A 85 0.78 -13.84 11.15
N ILE A 86 0.53 -13.33 12.36
CA ILE A 86 -0.63 -13.70 13.18
C ILE A 86 -1.92 -13.13 12.58
N ASP A 87 -1.90 -11.92 12.02
CA ASP A 87 -3.05 -11.32 11.34
C ASP A 87 -3.40 -12.06 10.04
N ASP A 88 -2.38 -12.48 9.27
CA ASP A 88 -2.57 -13.37 8.11
C ASP A 88 -3.21 -14.70 8.54
N LEU A 89 -2.71 -15.29 9.63
CA LEU A 89 -3.26 -16.54 10.15
C LEU A 89 -4.69 -16.38 10.65
N ALA A 90 -4.99 -15.34 11.43
CA ALA A 90 -6.34 -15.03 11.91
C ALA A 90 -7.32 -14.81 10.75
N THR A 91 -6.86 -14.20 9.66
CA THR A 91 -7.62 -14.06 8.41
C THR A 91 -7.94 -15.42 7.79
N VAL A 92 -6.93 -16.29 7.64
CA VAL A 92 -7.12 -17.64 7.07
C VAL A 92 -8.04 -18.48 7.95
N LEU A 93 -7.89 -18.42 9.28
CA LEU A 93 -8.76 -19.11 10.24
C LEU A 93 -10.21 -18.63 10.13
N SER A 94 -10.44 -17.31 10.13
CA SER A 94 -11.77 -16.71 9.94
C SER A 94 -12.41 -17.11 8.60
N PHE A 95 -11.60 -17.14 7.54
CA PHE A 95 -12.04 -17.52 6.22
C PHE A 95 -12.40 -19.00 6.13
N ALA A 96 -11.51 -19.88 6.58
CA ALA A 96 -11.67 -21.33 6.46
C ALA A 96 -12.84 -21.83 7.32
N LEU A 97 -12.93 -21.39 8.58
CA LEU A 97 -13.93 -21.90 9.54
C LEU A 97 -15.30 -21.21 9.42
N GLY A 98 -15.41 -20.16 8.59
CA GLY A 98 -16.63 -19.36 8.52
C GLY A 98 -16.97 -18.76 9.87
N ALA A 99 -15.97 -18.20 10.57
CA ALA A 99 -16.06 -17.77 11.97
C ALA A 99 -15.36 -16.42 12.16
N THR A 100 -15.58 -15.79 13.32
CA THR A 100 -14.85 -14.60 13.72
C THR A 100 -13.60 -15.04 14.46
N VAL A 101 -12.41 -14.73 13.93
CA VAL A 101 -11.13 -14.93 14.59
C VAL A 101 -10.29 -13.67 14.42
N THR A 102 -10.00 -12.97 15.51
CA THR A 102 -9.32 -11.66 15.47
C THR A 102 -8.35 -11.48 16.62
N THR A 103 -7.32 -10.67 16.43
CA THR A 103 -6.39 -10.22 17.47
C THR A 103 -6.98 -9.10 18.34
N ASN A 104 -8.08 -8.47 17.91
CA ASN A 104 -8.71 -7.35 18.59
C ASN A 104 -9.99 -7.77 19.35
N HIS A 105 -9.92 -7.67 20.68
CA HIS A 105 -11.03 -7.99 21.58
C HIS A 105 -12.32 -7.20 21.27
N ASP A 106 -12.22 -5.88 21.15
CA ASP A 106 -13.38 -4.99 20.94
C ASP A 106 -14.10 -5.29 19.62
N THR A 107 -13.34 -5.74 18.61
CA THR A 107 -13.91 -6.19 17.35
C THR A 107 -14.69 -7.49 17.54
N ALA A 108 -14.15 -8.46 18.27
CA ALA A 108 -14.84 -9.71 18.58
C ALA A 108 -16.11 -9.45 19.42
N GLU A 109 -16.02 -8.60 20.44
CA GLU A 109 -17.15 -8.25 21.30
C GLU A 109 -18.28 -7.58 20.51
N ARG A 110 -17.95 -6.61 19.65
CA ARG A 110 -18.94 -5.92 18.81
C ARG A 110 -19.65 -6.85 17.81
N LEU A 111 -18.93 -7.82 17.26
CA LEU A 111 -19.44 -8.70 16.21
C LEU A 111 -20.20 -9.91 16.76
N ILE A 112 -19.80 -10.44 17.91
CA ILE A 112 -20.35 -11.65 18.53
C ILE A 112 -21.37 -11.32 19.62
N GLY A 113 -21.21 -10.17 20.28
CA GLY A 113 -22.06 -9.72 21.38
C GLY A 113 -23.43 -9.21 20.93
N PRO A 114 -24.40 -9.10 21.86
CA PRO A 114 -25.62 -8.34 21.60
C PRO A 114 -25.25 -6.86 21.44
N PRO A 115 -26.00 -6.06 20.67
CA PRO A 115 -25.71 -4.65 20.50
C PRO A 115 -25.63 -3.94 21.86
N SER A 116 -24.44 -3.49 22.24
CA SER A 116 -24.20 -2.76 23.48
C SER A 116 -24.75 -1.33 23.34
N GLY A 117 -25.81 -1.01 24.09
CA GLY A 117 -26.35 0.35 24.21
C GLY A 117 -27.59 0.66 23.37
N THR A 118 -28.19 1.83 23.63
CA THR A 118 -29.47 2.39 23.15
C THR A 118 -29.65 2.55 21.63
N TYR A 119 -28.82 1.91 20.80
CA TYR A 119 -28.96 1.93 19.34
C TYR A 119 -30.11 1.03 18.89
N ARG A 120 -31.13 1.67 18.29
CA ARG A 120 -32.38 1.07 17.80
C ARG A 120 -32.20 0.30 16.48
N THR A 121 -31.20 -0.56 16.36
CA THR A 121 -31.11 -1.46 15.20
C THR A 121 -31.61 -2.83 15.62
N PRO A 122 -32.77 -3.31 15.13
CA PRO A 122 -33.36 -4.59 15.54
C PRO A 122 -32.64 -5.82 14.97
N VAL A 123 -31.48 -5.65 14.33
CA VAL A 123 -30.75 -6.69 13.61
C VAL A 123 -29.34 -6.80 14.19
N THR A 124 -28.97 -8.00 14.61
CA THR A 124 -27.61 -8.35 15.06
C THR A 124 -26.76 -8.83 13.87
N PRO A 125 -25.42 -8.74 13.94
CA PRO A 125 -24.55 -9.31 12.90
C PRO A 125 -24.84 -10.79 12.61
N ALA A 126 -25.18 -11.56 13.65
CA ALA A 126 -25.54 -12.98 13.56
C ALA A 126 -26.84 -13.23 12.78
N ASP A 127 -27.77 -12.27 12.72
CA ASP A 127 -28.98 -12.38 11.90
C ASP A 127 -28.65 -12.23 10.40
N ILE A 128 -27.54 -11.58 10.05
CA ILE A 128 -27.11 -11.37 8.66
C ILE A 128 -26.20 -12.50 8.17
N LEU A 129 -25.20 -12.86 8.99
CA LEU A 129 -24.23 -13.92 8.69
C LEU A 129 -24.20 -14.94 9.85
N PRO A 130 -25.23 -15.81 9.94
CA PRO A 130 -25.24 -16.90 10.90
C PRO A 130 -24.08 -17.85 10.59
N GLY A 131 -23.49 -18.41 11.64
CA GLY A 131 -22.18 -19.08 11.57
C GLY A 131 -21.04 -18.11 11.89
N VAL A 132 -20.82 -17.09 11.05
CA VAL A 132 -19.67 -16.18 11.18
C VAL A 132 -19.68 -15.46 12.54
N PHE A 133 -20.86 -15.02 12.98
CA PHE A 133 -21.03 -14.25 14.22
C PHE A 133 -21.80 -14.99 15.32
N THR A 134 -22.28 -16.21 15.07
CA THR A 134 -23.04 -16.99 16.05
C THR A 134 -22.13 -17.39 17.22
N PRO A 135 -22.44 -16.98 18.48
CA PRO A 135 -21.61 -17.33 19.64
C PRO A 135 -21.68 -18.83 19.96
N GLY A 136 -20.63 -19.35 20.60
CA GLY A 136 -20.62 -20.69 21.17
C GLY A 136 -20.63 -21.84 20.17
N ARG A 137 -19.99 -21.66 19.00
CA ARG A 137 -19.89 -22.70 17.98
C ARG A 137 -18.78 -23.68 18.33
N TYR A 138 -19.10 -24.97 18.39
CA TYR A 138 -18.10 -26.01 18.61
C TYR A 138 -17.31 -26.30 17.34
N LEU A 139 -15.98 -26.35 17.47
CA LEU A 139 -15.08 -26.81 16.41
C LEU A 139 -15.03 -28.35 16.40
N THR A 140 -15.39 -28.97 15.28
CA THR A 140 -15.36 -30.44 15.13
C THR A 140 -14.02 -30.95 14.64
N GLU A 141 -13.72 -32.24 14.87
CA GLU A 141 -12.50 -32.87 14.36
C GLU A 141 -12.40 -32.83 12.83
N GLU A 142 -13.54 -32.97 12.13
CA GLU A 142 -13.61 -32.84 10.67
C GLU A 142 -13.24 -31.42 10.20
N GLN A 143 -13.72 -30.38 10.90
CA GLN A 143 -13.35 -29.00 10.60
C GLN A 143 -11.88 -28.70 10.86
N ILE A 144 -11.28 -29.33 11.87
CA ILE A 144 -9.84 -29.22 12.14
C ILE A 144 -9.05 -29.86 11.00
N ALA A 145 -9.44 -31.05 10.56
CA ALA A 145 -8.80 -31.73 9.44
C ALA A 145 -8.93 -30.94 8.13
N ASP A 146 -10.13 -30.41 7.83
CA ASP A 146 -10.37 -29.52 6.67
C ASP A 146 -9.49 -28.26 6.76
N LEU A 147 -9.40 -27.64 7.95
CA LEU A 147 -8.56 -26.47 8.16
C LEU A 147 -7.08 -26.77 7.93
N GLN A 148 -6.56 -27.87 8.49
CA GLN A 148 -5.16 -28.26 8.33
C GLN A 148 -4.83 -28.52 6.86
N GLN A 149 -5.72 -29.23 6.15
CA GLN A 149 -5.58 -29.49 4.73
C GLN A 149 -5.62 -28.20 3.91
N PHE A 150 -6.60 -27.33 4.18
CA PHE A 150 -6.74 -26.04 3.50
C PHE A 150 -5.51 -25.16 3.71
N LEU A 151 -5.02 -25.05 4.95
CA LEU A 151 -3.83 -24.25 5.27
C LEU A 151 -2.59 -24.79 4.56
N SER A 152 -2.41 -26.11 4.51
CA SER A 152 -1.33 -26.75 3.76
C SER A 152 -1.41 -26.42 2.27
N THR A 153 -2.59 -26.48 1.66
CA THR A 153 -2.78 -26.13 0.25
C THR A 153 -2.46 -24.65 -0.01
N VAL A 154 -2.97 -23.74 0.83
CA VAL A 154 -2.71 -22.30 0.71
C VAL A 154 -1.21 -21.99 0.80
N LEU A 155 -0.50 -22.57 1.76
CA LEU A 155 0.94 -22.34 1.92
C LEU A 155 1.77 -22.95 0.79
N GLY A 156 1.26 -23.99 0.12
CA GLY A 156 1.90 -24.64 -1.02
C GLY A 156 1.73 -23.92 -2.37
N LEU A 157 0.86 -22.92 -2.46
CA LEU A 157 0.59 -22.18 -3.71
C LEU A 157 1.83 -21.44 -4.22
N ARG A 158 1.95 -21.26 -5.54
CA ARG A 158 2.92 -20.31 -6.10
C ARG A 158 2.65 -18.89 -5.59
N ARG A 159 3.69 -18.05 -5.55
CA ARG A 159 3.66 -16.77 -4.84
C ARG A 159 2.55 -15.82 -5.29
N GLU A 160 2.34 -15.71 -6.59
CA GLU A 160 1.29 -14.88 -7.20
C GLU A 160 -0.10 -15.34 -6.74
N SER A 161 -0.40 -16.63 -6.92
CA SER A 161 -1.68 -17.23 -6.50
C SER A 161 -1.89 -17.17 -4.98
N TYR A 162 -0.83 -17.38 -4.19
CA TYR A 162 -0.87 -17.21 -2.73
C TYR A 162 -1.26 -15.78 -2.34
N THR A 163 -0.62 -14.78 -2.97
CA THR A 163 -0.85 -13.36 -2.67
C THR A 163 -2.28 -12.96 -3.06
N ALA A 164 -2.73 -13.39 -4.22
CA ALA A 164 -4.10 -13.17 -4.70
C ALA A 164 -5.13 -13.84 -3.77
N ALA A 165 -4.94 -15.11 -3.41
CA ALA A 165 -5.83 -15.85 -2.52
C ALA A 165 -5.91 -15.19 -1.14
N LEU A 166 -4.78 -14.83 -0.52
CA LEU A 166 -4.74 -14.20 0.78
C LEU A 166 -5.40 -12.82 0.77
N ALA A 167 -5.18 -12.02 -0.29
CA ALA A 167 -5.84 -10.74 -0.46
C ALA A 167 -7.37 -10.88 -0.58
N ALA A 168 -7.84 -11.86 -1.35
CA ALA A 168 -9.27 -12.16 -1.48
C ALA A 168 -9.88 -12.64 -0.16
N MET A 169 -9.21 -13.54 0.57
CA MET A 169 -9.66 -13.99 1.90
C MET A 169 -9.74 -12.83 2.88
N ARG A 170 -8.72 -11.97 2.93
CA ARG A 170 -8.72 -10.78 3.79
C ARG A 170 -9.89 -9.87 3.47
N ARG A 171 -10.14 -9.61 2.19
CA ARG A 171 -11.24 -8.75 1.76
C ARG A 171 -12.60 -9.35 2.08
N ILE A 172 -12.77 -10.67 1.94
CA ILE A 172 -13.99 -11.40 2.36
C ILE A 172 -14.22 -11.27 3.86
N VAL A 173 -13.18 -11.49 4.68
CA VAL A 173 -13.28 -11.36 6.15
C VAL A 173 -13.62 -9.92 6.55
N THR A 174 -12.98 -8.93 5.95
CA THR A 174 -13.32 -7.51 6.16
C THR A 174 -14.75 -7.19 5.72
N ALA A 175 -15.21 -7.73 4.59
CA ALA A 175 -16.57 -7.59 4.13
C ALA A 175 -17.57 -8.15 5.14
N SER A 176 -17.31 -9.35 5.69
CA SER A 176 -18.13 -9.94 6.75
C SER A 176 -18.19 -9.02 7.96
N GLN A 177 -17.05 -8.54 8.47
CA GLN A 177 -16.96 -7.70 9.67
C GLN A 177 -17.69 -6.36 9.52
N ARG A 178 -17.78 -5.80 8.31
CA ARG A 178 -18.47 -4.53 8.03
C ARG A 178 -19.98 -4.67 7.83
N VAL A 179 -20.51 -5.89 7.75
CA VAL A 179 -21.88 -6.12 7.27
C VAL A 179 -22.95 -5.40 8.09
N ALA A 180 -22.72 -5.20 9.39
CA ALA A 180 -23.65 -4.51 10.28
C ALA A 180 -23.49 -2.99 10.28
N GLU A 181 -22.32 -2.48 9.91
CA GLU A 181 -21.99 -1.04 9.89
C GLU A 181 -22.30 -0.42 8.52
N ASP A 182 -21.89 -1.09 7.44
CA ASP A 182 -22.16 -0.69 6.06
C ASP A 182 -22.44 -1.93 5.18
N PRO A 183 -23.71 -2.36 5.08
CA PRO A 183 -24.11 -3.47 4.23
C PRO A 183 -23.81 -3.22 2.75
N THR A 184 -23.83 -1.98 2.27
CA THR A 184 -23.54 -1.67 0.86
C THR A 184 -22.08 -1.93 0.57
N LEU A 185 -21.18 -1.37 1.37
CA LEU A 185 -19.74 -1.55 1.18
C LEU A 185 -19.32 -3.00 1.43
N SER A 186 -19.91 -3.67 2.43
CA SER A 186 -19.73 -5.11 2.65
C SER A 186 -20.05 -5.92 1.38
N TYR A 187 -21.19 -5.65 0.75
CA TYR A 187 -21.60 -6.33 -0.47
C TYR A 187 -20.61 -6.11 -1.62
N THR A 188 -20.19 -4.86 -1.83
CA THR A 188 -19.25 -4.54 -2.91
C THR A 188 -17.85 -5.08 -2.63
N ASP A 189 -17.43 -5.19 -1.37
CA ASP A 189 -16.16 -5.80 -0.98
C ASP A 189 -16.11 -7.31 -1.28
N TYR A 190 -17.20 -8.05 -1.08
CA TYR A 190 -17.27 -9.46 -1.53
C TYR A 190 -17.10 -9.59 -3.04
N VAL A 191 -17.83 -8.78 -3.82
CA VAL A 191 -17.73 -8.78 -5.30
C VAL A 191 -16.31 -8.39 -5.73
N ALA A 192 -15.67 -7.45 -5.02
CA ALA A 192 -14.33 -7.01 -5.31
C ALA A 192 -13.24 -8.02 -4.93
N ALA A 193 -13.45 -8.83 -3.90
CA ALA A 193 -12.58 -9.97 -3.62
C ALA A 193 -12.56 -10.94 -4.79
N LEU A 194 -13.75 -11.28 -5.31
CA LEU A 194 -13.88 -12.19 -6.45
C LEU A 194 -13.41 -11.59 -7.77
N GLU A 195 -13.64 -10.30 -8.02
CA GLU A 195 -13.09 -9.63 -9.22
C GLU A 195 -11.57 -9.59 -9.20
N SER A 196 -10.94 -9.37 -8.04
CA SER A 196 -9.48 -9.34 -7.94
C SER A 196 -8.83 -10.65 -8.41
N LEU A 197 -9.48 -11.79 -8.15
CA LEU A 197 -9.03 -13.10 -8.64
C LEU A 197 -9.33 -13.31 -10.13
N SER A 198 -10.39 -12.69 -10.65
CA SER A 198 -10.75 -12.80 -12.08
C SER A 198 -9.87 -11.99 -13.02
N ALA A 199 -9.13 -11.01 -12.50
CA ALA A 199 -8.33 -10.08 -13.32
C ALA A 199 -7.24 -10.79 -14.14
N GLU A 200 -6.70 -11.90 -13.62
CA GLU A 200 -5.64 -12.71 -14.24
C GLU A 200 -6.18 -13.91 -15.04
N THR A 201 -7.50 -14.13 -15.05
CA THR A 201 -8.12 -15.25 -15.76
C THR A 201 -8.59 -14.84 -17.15
N ASP A 202 -8.16 -15.59 -18.18
CA ASP A 202 -8.71 -15.46 -19.53
C ASP A 202 -10.17 -15.92 -19.56
N ALA A 203 -11.08 -15.03 -19.96
CA ALA A 203 -12.47 -15.38 -20.21
C ALA A 203 -12.58 -16.34 -21.41
N ALA A 204 -13.30 -17.44 -21.24
CA ALA A 204 -13.72 -18.38 -22.27
C ALA A 204 -14.38 -17.67 -23.44
N ARG A 205 -14.27 -18.36 -24.58
CA ARG A 205 -14.73 -17.88 -25.88
C ARG A 205 -16.24 -17.65 -25.88
N THR A 206 -16.64 -16.40 -25.66
CA THR A 206 -17.98 -15.93 -26.01
C THR A 206 -18.17 -16.09 -27.51
N ASN A 207 -19.28 -16.71 -27.93
CA ASN A 207 -19.68 -16.81 -29.32
C ASN A 207 -20.75 -15.76 -29.63
N TRP A 208 -20.91 -15.41 -30.91
CA TRP A 208 -21.81 -14.33 -31.32
C TRP A 208 -23.23 -14.49 -30.75
N GLN A 209 -23.77 -15.70 -30.74
CA GLN A 209 -25.13 -15.99 -30.25
C GLN A 209 -25.33 -15.73 -28.75
N ARG A 210 -24.25 -15.78 -27.96
CA ARG A 210 -24.24 -15.49 -26.52
C ARG A 210 -24.04 -14.01 -26.18
N LEU A 211 -23.73 -13.16 -27.16
CA LEU A 211 -23.66 -11.72 -26.97
C LEU A 211 -25.05 -11.17 -26.58
N ASP A 212 -25.07 -10.14 -25.73
CA ASP A 212 -26.28 -9.45 -25.27
C ASP A 212 -27.22 -9.17 -26.46
N SER A 213 -28.47 -9.64 -26.34
CA SER A 213 -29.49 -9.50 -27.39
C SER A 213 -29.76 -8.05 -27.80
N ARG A 214 -29.59 -7.08 -26.89
CA ARG A 214 -29.72 -5.65 -27.18
C ARG A 214 -28.57 -5.16 -28.06
N LYS A 215 -27.33 -5.56 -27.77
CA LYS A 215 -26.16 -5.26 -28.60
C LYS A 215 -26.29 -5.92 -29.97
N ARG A 216 -26.70 -7.19 -30.02
CA ARG A 216 -26.96 -7.91 -31.28
C ARG A 216 -28.02 -7.24 -32.14
N LYS A 217 -29.14 -6.79 -31.58
CA LYS A 217 -30.16 -6.06 -32.34
C LYS A 217 -29.65 -4.78 -33.00
N ILE A 218 -28.64 -4.14 -32.43
CA ILE A 218 -28.01 -2.94 -33.00
C ILE A 218 -26.95 -3.31 -34.05
N LEU A 219 -26.17 -4.36 -33.76
CA LEU A 219 -25.00 -4.74 -34.56
C LEU A 219 -25.36 -5.64 -35.75
N ASP A 220 -26.32 -6.55 -35.62
CA ASP A 220 -26.71 -7.50 -36.65
C ASP A 220 -27.15 -6.80 -37.95
N PRO A 221 -27.97 -5.72 -37.92
CA PRO A 221 -28.31 -4.96 -39.14
C PRO A 221 -27.09 -4.34 -39.82
N ALA A 222 -26.19 -3.72 -39.05
CA ALA A 222 -24.98 -3.08 -39.56
C ALA A 222 -24.00 -4.11 -40.15
N LEU A 223 -23.86 -5.27 -39.52
CA LEU A 223 -22.99 -6.36 -39.97
C LEU A 223 -23.57 -7.14 -41.14
N SER A 224 -24.90 -7.18 -41.28
CA SER A 224 -25.57 -7.82 -42.43
C SER A 224 -25.46 -7.04 -43.73
N ALA A 225 -25.10 -5.75 -43.65
CA ALA A 225 -24.86 -4.88 -44.80
C ALA A 225 -23.40 -4.97 -45.32
N LEU A 226 -22.54 -5.70 -44.63
CA LEU A 226 -21.14 -5.93 -45.00
C LEU A 226 -20.98 -7.33 -45.62
N ASP A 227 -19.93 -7.50 -46.41
CA ASP A 227 -19.48 -8.80 -46.88
C ASP A 227 -18.88 -9.64 -45.74
N ASP A 228 -18.97 -10.96 -45.85
CA ASP A 228 -18.55 -11.88 -44.78
C ASP A 228 -17.04 -11.78 -44.46
N ASP A 229 -16.21 -11.41 -45.44
CA ASP A 229 -14.76 -11.21 -45.28
C ASP A 229 -14.44 -9.98 -44.40
N THR A 230 -15.31 -8.98 -44.37
CA THR A 230 -15.20 -7.80 -43.49
C THR A 230 -15.99 -7.98 -42.19
N ALA A 231 -17.16 -8.62 -42.24
CA ALA A 231 -18.02 -8.82 -41.08
C ALA A 231 -17.43 -9.79 -40.05
N THR A 232 -16.70 -10.82 -40.49
CA THR A 232 -16.12 -11.83 -39.60
C THR A 232 -15.01 -11.26 -38.69
N PRO A 233 -14.00 -10.53 -39.20
CA PRO A 233 -13.00 -9.86 -38.36
C PRO A 233 -13.62 -8.86 -37.38
N ILE A 234 -14.65 -8.12 -37.79
CA ILE A 234 -15.35 -7.17 -36.90
C ILE A 234 -16.11 -7.90 -35.80
N ARG A 235 -16.79 -9.01 -36.11
CA ARG A 235 -17.44 -9.86 -35.09
C ARG A 235 -16.42 -10.41 -34.09
N GLU A 236 -15.27 -10.86 -34.57
CA GLU A 236 -14.17 -11.34 -33.72
C GLU A 236 -13.61 -10.22 -32.83
N ALA A 237 -13.36 -9.02 -33.37
CA ALA A 237 -12.88 -7.88 -32.61
C ALA A 237 -13.88 -7.41 -31.53
N ILE A 238 -15.19 -7.42 -31.83
CA ILE A 238 -16.24 -7.09 -30.87
C ILE A 238 -16.31 -8.15 -29.76
N LEU A 239 -16.22 -9.44 -30.13
CA LEU A 239 -16.19 -10.52 -29.14
C LEU A 239 -14.95 -10.43 -28.26
N GLU A 240 -13.80 -10.04 -28.81
CA GLU A 240 -12.56 -9.85 -28.06
C GLU A 240 -12.65 -8.64 -27.12
N ALA A 241 -13.23 -7.53 -27.57
CA ALA A 241 -13.49 -6.37 -26.72
C ALA A 241 -14.47 -6.68 -25.56
N GLU A 242 -15.49 -7.49 -25.80
CA GLU A 242 -16.43 -7.92 -24.75
C GLU A 242 -15.76 -8.89 -23.75
N ARG A 243 -14.88 -9.79 -24.24
CA ARG A 243 -14.06 -10.67 -23.38
C ARG A 243 -13.10 -9.89 -22.49
N ALA A 244 -12.49 -8.83 -23.03
CA ALA A 244 -11.64 -7.93 -22.25
C ALA A 244 -12.42 -7.20 -21.13
N GLY A 245 -13.75 -7.07 -21.29
CA GLY A 245 -14.65 -6.47 -20.32
C GLY A 245 -14.58 -7.13 -18.94
N ILE A 246 -14.29 -6.33 -17.91
CA ILE A 246 -14.12 -6.76 -16.51
C ILE A 246 -15.33 -7.56 -16.00
N ARG A 247 -16.55 -7.16 -16.38
CA ARG A 247 -17.80 -7.86 -16.02
C ARG A 247 -17.86 -9.31 -16.54
N SER A 248 -17.39 -9.53 -17.76
CA SER A 248 -17.44 -10.85 -18.41
C SER A 248 -16.46 -11.80 -17.73
N ARG A 249 -15.20 -11.35 -17.56
CA ARG A 249 -14.16 -12.08 -16.81
C ARG A 249 -14.60 -12.43 -15.39
N TYR A 250 -15.15 -11.46 -14.66
CA TYR A 250 -15.71 -11.69 -13.33
C TYR A 250 -16.78 -12.78 -13.32
N SER A 251 -17.81 -12.65 -14.18
CA SER A 251 -18.95 -13.56 -14.16
C SER A 251 -18.53 -14.97 -14.50
N GLU A 252 -17.64 -15.10 -15.48
CA GLU A 252 -17.16 -16.39 -15.91
C GLU A 252 -16.22 -17.04 -14.90
N PHE A 253 -15.29 -16.27 -14.34
CA PHE A 253 -14.41 -16.74 -13.28
C PHE A 253 -15.23 -17.36 -12.14
N VAL A 254 -16.25 -16.64 -11.65
CA VAL A 254 -17.14 -17.14 -10.59
C VAL A 254 -17.84 -18.42 -11.02
N LEU A 255 -18.46 -18.46 -12.21
CA LEU A 255 -19.21 -19.63 -12.67
C LEU A 255 -18.33 -20.87 -12.88
N THR A 256 -17.11 -20.71 -13.38
CA THR A 256 -16.15 -21.80 -13.60
C THR A 256 -15.60 -22.38 -12.29
N HIS A 257 -15.58 -21.58 -11.22
CA HIS A 257 -15.11 -21.97 -9.90
C HIS A 257 -16.22 -22.44 -8.95
N VAL A 258 -17.47 -22.55 -9.41
CA VAL A 258 -18.55 -23.17 -8.64
C VAL A 258 -18.61 -24.67 -8.95
N ARG A 259 -18.25 -25.49 -7.95
CA ARG A 259 -18.26 -26.96 -8.02
C ARG A 259 -19.68 -27.50 -7.77
N PRO A 260 -19.96 -28.76 -8.17
CA PRO A 260 -21.24 -29.38 -7.88
C PRO A 260 -21.59 -29.46 -6.39
N SER A 261 -20.61 -29.42 -5.48
CA SER A 261 -20.83 -29.45 -4.03
C SER A 261 -21.58 -28.23 -3.50
N PHE A 262 -21.41 -27.08 -4.16
CA PHE A 262 -22.13 -25.84 -3.84
C PHE A 262 -23.65 -26.01 -3.87
N TYR A 263 -24.16 -26.85 -4.78
CA TYR A 263 -25.58 -27.14 -4.95
C TYR A 263 -26.06 -28.38 -4.18
N ARG A 264 -25.15 -29.07 -3.49
CA ARG A 264 -25.42 -30.36 -2.84
C ARG A 264 -25.07 -30.27 -1.36
N GLU A 265 -23.91 -30.77 -0.95
CA GLU A 265 -23.50 -30.89 0.45
C GLU A 265 -23.59 -29.54 1.17
N GLU A 266 -23.11 -28.47 0.53
CA GLU A 266 -23.08 -27.10 1.06
C GLU A 266 -24.46 -26.41 1.10
N ALA A 267 -25.46 -26.98 0.41
CA ALA A 267 -26.82 -26.44 0.36
C ALA A 267 -27.80 -27.09 1.34
N THR A 268 -27.41 -28.20 1.97
CA THR A 268 -28.30 -29.01 2.84
C THR A 268 -28.81 -28.25 4.07
N THR A 269 -28.02 -27.34 4.63
CA THR A 269 -28.33 -26.60 5.86
C THR A 269 -28.75 -25.16 5.61
N VAL A 270 -29.05 -24.80 4.35
CA VAL A 270 -29.30 -23.41 3.96
C VAL A 270 -30.75 -23.21 3.51
N THR A 271 -31.37 -22.14 4.00
CA THR A 271 -32.71 -21.70 3.60
C THR A 271 -32.65 -21.07 2.20
N ALA A 272 -33.51 -21.55 1.28
CA ALA A 272 -33.63 -21.04 -0.09
C ALA A 272 -32.28 -20.89 -0.83
N PRO A 273 -31.54 -22.00 -1.04
CA PRO A 273 -30.21 -21.95 -1.64
C PRO A 273 -30.25 -21.45 -3.09
N VAL A 274 -29.17 -20.82 -3.53
CA VAL A 274 -29.02 -20.34 -4.91
C VAL A 274 -29.24 -21.47 -5.92
N ARG A 275 -30.17 -21.27 -6.86
CA ARG A 275 -30.45 -22.21 -7.95
C ARG A 275 -29.42 -22.07 -9.07
N ALA A 276 -28.94 -23.19 -9.61
CA ALA A 276 -27.97 -23.20 -10.72
C ALA A 276 -28.44 -22.38 -11.94
N ALA A 277 -29.73 -22.45 -12.29
CA ALA A 277 -30.30 -21.69 -13.40
C ALA A 277 -30.33 -20.16 -13.14
N ALA A 278 -30.37 -19.73 -11.87
CA ALA A 278 -30.42 -18.33 -11.49
C ALA A 278 -29.03 -17.72 -11.28
N LEU A 279 -28.02 -18.54 -10.96
CA LEU A 279 -26.68 -18.07 -10.60
C LEU A 279 -26.05 -17.11 -11.62
N PRO A 280 -26.07 -17.37 -12.96
CA PRO A 280 -25.47 -16.45 -13.92
C PRO A 280 -26.08 -15.03 -13.88
N ARG A 281 -27.41 -14.95 -13.68
CA ARG A 281 -28.11 -13.67 -13.56
C ARG A 281 -27.76 -12.97 -12.26
N LEU A 282 -27.70 -13.71 -11.16
CA LEU A 282 -27.39 -13.21 -9.82
C LEU A 282 -25.95 -12.67 -9.72
N VAL A 283 -24.97 -13.39 -10.28
CA VAL A 283 -23.56 -12.94 -10.34
C VAL A 283 -23.43 -11.65 -11.14
N SER A 284 -24.11 -11.60 -12.29
CA SER A 284 -24.13 -10.42 -13.16
C SER A 284 -24.80 -9.20 -12.48
N ALA A 285 -25.85 -9.44 -11.69
CA ALA A 285 -26.50 -8.41 -10.87
C ALA A 285 -25.57 -7.91 -9.75
N ALA A 286 -24.85 -8.81 -9.07
CA ALA A 286 -23.89 -8.45 -8.02
C ALA A 286 -22.77 -7.54 -8.55
N TYR A 287 -22.21 -7.85 -9.72
CA TYR A 287 -21.25 -6.98 -10.40
C TYR A 287 -21.84 -5.60 -10.70
N THR A 288 -23.07 -5.57 -11.22
CA THR A 288 -23.76 -4.31 -11.58
C THR A 288 -23.97 -3.44 -10.33
N ALA A 289 -24.33 -4.05 -9.20
CA ALA A 289 -24.48 -3.34 -7.94
C ALA A 289 -23.15 -2.68 -7.50
N ARG A 290 -22.03 -3.42 -7.57
CA ARG A 290 -20.71 -2.85 -7.30
C ARG A 290 -20.31 -1.74 -8.27
N SER A 291 -20.50 -1.95 -9.57
CA SER A 291 -20.15 -0.97 -10.59
C SER A 291 -20.90 0.35 -10.38
N LYS A 292 -22.19 0.29 -10.07
CA LYS A 292 -23.00 1.48 -9.76
C LYS A 292 -22.58 2.14 -8.45
N ASN A 293 -22.23 1.36 -7.43
CA ASN A 293 -21.72 1.93 -6.18
C ASN A 293 -20.38 2.66 -6.39
N LEU A 294 -19.45 2.10 -7.17
CA LEU A 294 -18.14 2.71 -7.38
C LEU A 294 -18.18 3.94 -8.29
N HIS A 295 -18.98 3.90 -9.37
CA HIS A 295 -18.99 4.95 -10.39
C HIS A 295 -20.11 5.99 -10.21
N GLU A 296 -21.21 5.61 -9.56
CA GLU A 296 -22.38 6.49 -9.36
C GLU A 296 -22.66 6.75 -7.87
N LEU A 297 -21.86 6.20 -6.94
CA LEU A 297 -22.08 6.27 -5.49
C LEU A 297 -23.47 5.77 -5.06
N ARG A 298 -24.07 4.89 -5.88
CA ARG A 298 -25.40 4.36 -5.63
C ARG A 298 -25.36 3.30 -4.53
N HIS A 299 -26.19 3.46 -3.51
CA HIS A 299 -26.36 2.46 -2.45
C HIS A 299 -27.22 1.29 -2.90
N LEU A 300 -27.07 0.14 -2.23
CA LEU A 300 -28.02 -0.96 -2.37
C LEU A 300 -29.42 -0.51 -1.94
N ASP A 301 -30.44 -1.16 -2.50
CA ASP A 301 -31.81 -0.96 -2.03
C ASP A 301 -31.88 -1.28 -0.52
N PRO A 302 -32.40 -0.39 0.34
CA PRO A 302 -32.56 -0.66 1.76
C PRO A 302 -33.39 -1.91 2.08
N ARG A 303 -34.16 -2.45 1.12
CA ARG A 303 -34.88 -3.73 1.26
C ARG A 303 -34.00 -4.96 1.07
N ALA A 304 -32.80 -4.78 0.51
CA ALA A 304 -31.73 -5.78 0.53
C ALA A 304 -31.01 -5.84 1.89
N TRP A 305 -31.33 -4.91 2.80
CA TRP A 305 -30.86 -4.92 4.18
C TRP A 305 -31.71 -5.93 4.99
N PRO A 306 -31.26 -6.39 6.18
CA PRO A 306 -31.40 -7.73 6.80
C PRO A 306 -32.79 -8.38 6.99
N LEU A 307 -33.83 -7.92 6.31
CA LEU A 307 -35.23 -8.31 6.49
C LEU A 307 -35.58 -9.70 5.94
N VAL A 308 -34.61 -10.42 5.38
CA VAL A 308 -34.85 -11.72 4.72
C VAL A 308 -34.14 -12.79 5.53
N GLY A 309 -34.82 -13.28 6.56
CA GLY A 309 -34.31 -14.35 7.42
C GLY A 309 -33.68 -15.48 6.61
N ASP A 310 -32.45 -15.84 6.95
CA ASP A 310 -31.64 -16.98 6.48
C ASP A 310 -31.54 -17.28 4.97
N ALA A 311 -32.21 -16.53 4.08
CA ALA A 311 -32.28 -16.80 2.66
C ALA A 311 -31.07 -16.27 1.89
N GLU A 312 -30.64 -16.98 0.86
CA GLU A 312 -29.49 -16.59 0.04
C GLU A 312 -29.84 -15.70 -1.17
N VAL A 313 -31.11 -15.70 -1.56
CA VAL A 313 -31.61 -14.96 -2.72
C VAL A 313 -32.78 -14.10 -2.29
N LEU A 314 -32.72 -12.82 -2.65
CA LEU A 314 -33.83 -11.89 -2.55
C LEU A 314 -34.44 -11.69 -3.94
N ASP A 315 -35.75 -11.91 -4.05
CA ASP A 315 -36.55 -11.58 -5.23
C ASP A 315 -37.44 -10.37 -4.91
N PRO A 316 -36.98 -9.14 -5.17
CA PRO A 316 -37.74 -7.95 -4.84
C PRO A 316 -38.97 -7.83 -5.74
N VAL A 317 -40.13 -7.46 -5.18
CA VAL A 317 -41.40 -7.23 -5.91
C VAL A 317 -41.24 -6.20 -7.05
N SER A 318 -40.24 -5.32 -6.96
CA SER A 318 -39.80 -4.42 -8.03
C SER A 318 -38.27 -4.42 -8.08
N GLY A 319 -37.69 -5.20 -8.99
CA GLY A 319 -36.25 -5.24 -9.21
C GLY A 319 -35.77 -6.55 -9.84
N ASP A 320 -34.48 -6.62 -10.15
CA ASP A 320 -33.84 -7.86 -10.52
C ASP A 320 -33.53 -8.68 -9.26
N PRO A 321 -33.59 -10.03 -9.33
CA PRO A 321 -33.20 -10.87 -8.21
C PRO A 321 -31.73 -10.64 -7.86
N MET A 322 -31.40 -10.69 -6.57
CA MET A 322 -30.04 -10.45 -6.07
C MET A 322 -29.65 -11.45 -4.98
N LEU A 323 -28.34 -11.67 -4.85
CA LEU A 323 -27.80 -12.41 -3.71
C LEU A 323 -27.96 -11.57 -2.44
N THR A 324 -28.27 -12.21 -1.31
CA THR A 324 -28.11 -11.60 0.02
C THR A 324 -26.64 -11.68 0.46
N HIS A 325 -26.27 -11.02 1.56
CA HIS A 325 -24.92 -11.14 2.13
C HIS A 325 -24.57 -12.58 2.49
N ARG A 326 -25.53 -13.37 3.00
CA ARG A 326 -25.34 -14.79 3.27
C ARG A 326 -25.05 -15.59 2.00
N GLY A 327 -25.85 -15.38 0.96
CA GLY A 327 -25.64 -16.05 -0.34
C GLY A 327 -24.31 -15.66 -0.99
N LEU A 328 -23.92 -14.39 -0.85
CA LEU A 328 -22.67 -13.87 -1.40
C LEU A 328 -21.44 -14.33 -0.59
N ASP A 329 -21.51 -14.38 0.74
CA ASP A 329 -20.45 -14.92 1.59
C ASP A 329 -20.19 -16.41 1.28
N ARG A 330 -21.25 -17.23 1.20
CA ARG A 330 -21.12 -18.64 0.82
C ARG A 330 -20.51 -18.80 -0.56
N LEU A 331 -21.02 -18.07 -1.55
CA LEU A 331 -20.50 -18.10 -2.92
C LEU A 331 -19.02 -17.68 -2.95
N ALA A 332 -18.67 -16.61 -2.26
CA ALA A 332 -17.31 -16.09 -2.25
C ALA A 332 -16.33 -17.08 -1.62
N ARG A 333 -16.67 -17.64 -0.46
CA ARG A 333 -15.85 -18.67 0.21
C ARG A 333 -15.69 -19.91 -0.66
N HIS A 334 -16.76 -20.37 -1.31
CA HIS A 334 -16.73 -21.51 -2.21
C HIS A 334 -15.80 -21.29 -3.41
N VAL A 335 -15.93 -20.14 -4.07
CA VAL A 335 -15.12 -19.78 -5.23
C VAL A 335 -13.65 -19.65 -4.85
N VAL A 336 -13.34 -18.98 -3.74
CA VAL A 336 -11.94 -18.83 -3.28
C VAL A 336 -11.34 -20.17 -2.84
N ARG A 337 -12.11 -21.04 -2.15
CA ARG A 337 -11.66 -22.42 -1.85
C ARG A 337 -11.34 -23.19 -3.13
N THR A 338 -12.22 -23.12 -4.14
CA THR A 338 -12.00 -23.79 -5.43
C THR A 338 -10.82 -23.20 -6.21
N PHE A 339 -10.59 -21.89 -6.12
CA PHE A 339 -9.41 -21.23 -6.69
C PHE A 339 -8.13 -21.77 -6.05
N VAL A 340 -8.08 -21.84 -4.71
CA VAL A 340 -6.94 -22.40 -3.96
C VAL A 340 -6.69 -23.85 -4.36
N ASP A 341 -7.74 -24.67 -4.49
CA ASP A 341 -7.61 -26.08 -4.88
C ASP A 341 -7.05 -26.29 -6.30
N ARG A 342 -7.32 -25.35 -7.22
CA ARG A 342 -6.94 -25.45 -8.64
C ARG A 342 -5.65 -24.73 -8.99
N ALA A 343 -5.24 -23.77 -8.15
CA ALA A 343 -4.08 -22.93 -8.41
C ALA A 343 -2.77 -23.74 -8.40
N PRO A 344 -1.76 -23.32 -9.19
CA PRO A 344 -0.49 -24.03 -9.24
C PRO A 344 0.24 -23.96 -7.89
N THR A 345 0.79 -25.10 -7.47
CA THR A 345 1.65 -25.22 -6.29
C THR A 345 3.12 -25.27 -6.70
N GLY A 346 4.02 -24.87 -5.80
CA GLY A 346 5.46 -24.96 -6.02
C GLY A 346 6.25 -23.72 -5.60
N ARG A 347 7.57 -23.86 -5.61
CA ARG A 347 8.52 -22.78 -5.27
C ARG A 347 8.71 -21.86 -6.48
N ASP A 348 8.71 -20.57 -6.21
CA ASP A 348 9.17 -19.54 -7.13
C ASP A 348 10.65 -19.26 -6.84
N GLU A 349 11.55 -19.65 -7.76
CA GLU A 349 13.00 -19.57 -7.55
C GLU A 349 13.53 -18.13 -7.59
N ASP A 350 12.87 -17.26 -8.36
CA ASP A 350 13.30 -15.87 -8.55
C ASP A 350 12.73 -14.92 -7.48
N PHE A 351 11.86 -15.43 -6.60
CA PHE A 351 11.18 -14.61 -5.60
C PHE A 351 12.14 -14.07 -4.52
N ARG A 352 12.37 -12.75 -4.53
CA ARG A 352 13.17 -12.02 -3.53
C ARG A 352 12.36 -11.71 -2.27
N TRP A 353 12.21 -12.71 -1.40
CA TRP A 353 11.38 -12.60 -0.19
C TRP A 353 11.74 -11.44 0.75
N ARG A 354 13.02 -11.02 0.78
CA ARG A 354 13.51 -9.91 1.63
C ARG A 354 12.85 -8.56 1.29
N GLU A 355 12.53 -8.33 0.02
CA GLU A 355 11.88 -7.09 -0.44
C GLU A 355 10.40 -7.01 -0.01
N HIS A 356 9.83 -8.13 0.44
CA HIS A 356 8.42 -8.25 0.82
C HIS A 356 8.20 -8.42 2.33
N LEU A 357 9.21 -8.14 3.16
CA LEU A 357 9.04 -8.14 4.60
C LEU A 357 8.16 -6.96 5.05
N PRO A 358 7.28 -7.16 6.05
CA PRO A 358 6.41 -6.12 6.56
C PRO A 358 7.24 -5.06 7.30
N ASN A 359 6.69 -3.85 7.40
CA ASN A 359 7.29 -2.74 8.15
C ASN A 359 8.64 -2.26 7.61
N LEU A 360 8.99 -2.58 6.35
CA LEU A 360 10.14 -1.99 5.68
C LEU A 360 9.80 -0.59 5.18
N VAL A 361 10.61 0.39 5.57
CA VAL A 361 10.57 1.76 5.02
C VAL A 361 11.80 1.93 4.14
N HIS A 362 11.59 2.10 2.84
CA HIS A 362 12.66 2.48 1.93
C HIS A 362 12.87 3.98 2.02
N ALA A 363 14.01 4.39 2.58
CA ALA A 363 14.45 5.78 2.55
C ALA A 363 15.49 5.95 1.44
N ARG A 364 15.35 7.00 0.64
CA ARG A 364 16.42 7.43 -0.27
C ARG A 364 17.46 8.19 0.54
N LEU A 365 18.72 7.75 0.48
CA LEU A 365 19.83 8.49 1.07
C LEU A 365 19.93 9.87 0.41
N ALA A 366 20.35 10.88 1.18
CA ALA A 366 20.62 12.19 0.61
C ALA A 366 21.76 12.08 -0.44
N PRO A 367 21.74 12.88 -1.52
CA PRO A 367 22.73 12.78 -2.59
C PRO A 367 24.18 12.91 -2.14
N GLU A 368 24.43 13.66 -1.07
CA GLU A 368 25.76 13.84 -0.45
C GLU A 368 26.45 12.53 -0.05
N TYR A 369 25.69 11.49 0.28
CA TYR A 369 26.25 10.20 0.69
C TYR A 369 26.74 9.34 -0.48
N TYR A 370 26.32 9.62 -1.71
CA TYR A 370 26.66 8.74 -2.84
C TYR A 370 27.18 9.46 -4.09
N LEU A 371 26.91 10.77 -4.30
CA LEU A 371 27.29 11.49 -5.52
C LEU A 371 28.79 11.44 -5.83
N GLY A 372 29.64 11.38 -4.80
CA GLY A 372 31.11 11.28 -4.96
C GLY A 372 31.61 9.91 -5.41
N HIS A 373 30.79 8.86 -5.33
CA HIS A 373 31.19 7.49 -5.68
C HIS A 373 31.23 7.30 -7.21
N ALA A 374 32.22 6.55 -7.70
CA ALA A 374 32.35 6.27 -9.13
C ALA A 374 31.16 5.46 -9.67
N GLU A 375 30.61 4.54 -8.87
CA GLU A 375 29.47 3.69 -9.21
C GLU A 375 28.17 4.48 -9.37
N ALA A 376 28.09 5.67 -8.76
CA ALA A 376 26.93 6.56 -8.90
C ALA A 376 26.85 7.19 -10.30
N MET A 377 27.97 7.21 -11.05
CA MET A 377 28.07 7.79 -12.39
C MET A 377 27.95 6.73 -13.47
N ALA A 378 26.71 6.54 -13.95
CA ALA A 378 26.39 5.67 -15.09
C ALA A 378 25.58 6.43 -16.15
N ALA A 379 25.66 5.98 -17.40
CA ALA A 379 25.04 6.66 -18.54
C ALA A 379 23.51 6.73 -18.41
N GLU A 380 22.90 5.68 -17.84
CA GLU A 380 21.45 5.52 -17.69
C GLU A 380 20.85 6.50 -16.68
N VAL A 381 21.64 6.97 -15.71
CA VAL A 381 21.21 7.85 -14.62
C VAL A 381 21.82 9.26 -14.71
N ALA A 382 22.55 9.56 -15.79
CA ALA A 382 23.30 10.80 -15.95
C ALA A 382 22.45 12.06 -15.69
N ALA A 383 21.26 12.14 -16.31
CA ALA A 383 20.34 13.26 -16.13
C ALA A 383 19.91 13.43 -14.66
N THR A 384 19.50 12.34 -14.01
CA THR A 384 19.11 12.34 -12.59
C THR A 384 20.27 12.78 -11.69
N ARG A 385 21.49 12.30 -11.95
CA ARG A 385 22.69 12.69 -11.20
C ARG A 385 23.02 14.17 -11.36
N ALA A 386 22.86 14.73 -12.56
CA ALA A 386 23.06 16.15 -12.79
C ALA A 386 22.02 16.98 -12.04
N GLY A 387 20.75 16.56 -12.02
CA GLY A 387 19.71 17.23 -11.24
C GLY A 387 19.97 17.21 -9.73
N GLU A 388 20.37 16.06 -9.19
CA GLU A 388 20.76 15.90 -7.78
C GLU A 388 21.96 16.78 -7.42
N TYR A 389 22.97 16.83 -8.27
CA TYR A 389 24.16 17.64 -8.06
C TYR A 389 23.84 19.14 -8.14
N ILE A 390 23.00 19.57 -9.09
CA ILE A 390 22.51 20.96 -9.18
C ILE A 390 21.74 21.34 -7.92
N ALA A 391 20.85 20.47 -7.42
CA ALA A 391 20.10 20.71 -6.20
C ALA A 391 21.02 20.82 -4.97
N HIS A 392 21.99 19.91 -4.83
CA HIS A 392 23.00 20.00 -3.78
C HIS A 392 23.81 21.30 -3.86
N LEU A 393 24.21 21.71 -5.07
CA LEU A 393 24.95 22.95 -5.28
C LEU A 393 24.12 24.20 -4.97
N ILE A 394 22.80 24.21 -5.24
CA ILE A 394 21.90 25.28 -4.81
C ILE A 394 21.92 25.41 -3.28
N GLU A 395 21.84 24.30 -2.55
CA GLU A 395 21.87 24.31 -1.08
C GLU A 395 23.23 24.79 -0.54
N ALA A 396 24.33 24.33 -1.14
CA ALA A 396 25.68 24.76 -0.76
C ALA A 396 25.90 26.26 -1.02
N LEU A 397 25.55 26.75 -2.22
CA LEU A 397 25.68 28.17 -2.58
C LEU A 397 24.75 29.08 -1.76
N SER A 398 23.66 28.54 -1.24
CA SER A 398 22.75 29.25 -0.35
C SER A 398 23.19 29.22 1.12
N GLY A 399 24.28 28.53 1.45
CA GLY A 399 24.78 28.35 2.82
C GLY A 399 23.90 27.46 3.69
N ARG A 400 23.08 26.59 3.09
CA ARG A 400 22.20 25.63 3.80
C ARG A 400 22.80 24.23 3.93
N ALA A 401 23.82 23.93 3.12
CA ALA A 401 24.57 22.68 3.19
C ALA A 401 26.08 22.95 3.14
N GLU A 402 26.87 22.04 3.71
CA GLU A 402 28.32 22.06 3.53
C GLU A 402 28.68 21.61 2.11
N GLN A 403 29.69 22.25 1.50
CA GLN A 403 30.13 21.95 0.14
C GLN A 403 31.08 20.73 0.05
N TYR A 404 31.24 19.96 1.13
CA TYR A 404 32.30 18.95 1.26
C TYR A 404 31.86 17.57 0.75
N ILE A 405 31.66 17.42 -0.56
CA ILE A 405 31.57 16.12 -1.23
C ILE A 405 32.85 15.90 -2.03
N ASP A 406 33.60 14.81 -1.79
CA ASP A 406 34.72 14.47 -2.67
C ASP A 406 34.22 13.89 -4.00
N MET A 407 34.13 14.73 -5.03
CA MET A 407 33.67 14.33 -6.36
C MET A 407 34.76 13.71 -7.23
N ARG A 408 36.03 13.65 -6.80
CA ARG A 408 37.14 13.18 -7.66
C ARG A 408 36.91 11.78 -8.26
N PRO A 409 36.40 10.76 -7.52
CA PRO A 409 36.13 9.45 -8.12
C PRO A 409 35.02 9.50 -9.17
N ALA A 410 33.95 10.25 -8.90
CA ALA A 410 32.86 10.49 -9.85
C ALA A 410 33.34 11.22 -11.11
N LEU A 411 34.17 12.25 -10.98
CA LEU A 411 34.70 13.02 -12.11
C LEU A 411 35.65 12.20 -12.98
N GLN A 412 36.52 11.37 -12.37
CA GLN A 412 37.34 10.40 -13.12
C GLN A 412 36.47 9.43 -13.92
N ARG A 413 35.35 8.98 -13.34
CA ARG A 413 34.39 8.15 -14.07
C ARG A 413 33.77 8.90 -15.25
N ILE A 414 33.42 10.18 -15.10
CA ILE A 414 32.92 11.03 -16.19
C ILE A 414 33.96 11.15 -17.31
N GLU A 415 35.24 11.34 -16.99
CA GLU A 415 36.34 11.39 -17.98
C GLU A 415 36.46 10.09 -18.80
N THR A 416 36.06 8.94 -18.24
CA THR A 416 36.01 7.68 -19.00
C THR A 416 34.76 7.55 -19.87
N ILE A 417 33.61 8.04 -19.42
CA ILE A 417 32.31 7.83 -20.11
C ILE A 417 32.12 8.81 -21.27
N VAL A 418 32.49 10.08 -21.08
CA VAL A 418 32.19 11.15 -22.03
C VAL A 418 32.88 10.92 -23.40
N PRO A 419 34.15 10.51 -23.51
CA PRO A 419 34.78 10.30 -24.82
C PRO A 419 34.04 9.28 -25.72
N ASP A 420 33.47 8.23 -25.13
CA ASP A 420 32.84 7.12 -25.86
C ASP A 420 31.33 7.33 -26.12
N THR A 421 30.72 8.28 -25.44
CA THR A 421 29.27 8.52 -25.52
C THR A 421 28.95 9.60 -26.54
N ARG A 422 28.09 9.32 -27.54
CA ARG A 422 27.64 10.32 -28.53
C ARG A 422 26.27 10.93 -28.24
N LYS A 423 25.49 10.34 -27.34
CA LYS A 423 24.12 10.79 -27.09
C LYS A 423 24.11 12.03 -26.18
N SER A 424 23.45 13.10 -26.63
CA SER A 424 23.43 14.39 -25.92
C SER A 424 22.70 14.33 -24.57
N ASP A 425 21.69 13.46 -24.45
CA ASP A 425 20.92 13.18 -23.23
C ASP A 425 21.78 12.62 -22.08
N VAL A 426 22.91 12.00 -22.39
CA VAL A 426 23.89 11.53 -21.41
C VAL A 426 25.06 12.50 -21.29
N ARG A 427 25.60 13.00 -22.41
CA ARG A 427 26.79 13.86 -22.41
C ARG A 427 26.58 15.18 -21.67
N LEU A 428 25.52 15.92 -22.00
CA LEU A 428 25.26 17.25 -21.44
C LEU A 428 25.13 17.22 -19.91
N PRO A 429 24.35 16.31 -19.28
CA PRO A 429 24.31 16.24 -17.83
C PRO A 429 25.67 15.92 -17.18
N LEU A 430 26.44 14.97 -17.72
CA LEU A 430 27.76 14.66 -17.15
C LEU A 430 28.74 15.83 -17.29
N LEU A 431 28.77 16.49 -18.45
CA LEU A 431 29.56 17.70 -18.66
C LEU A 431 29.13 18.84 -17.74
N THR A 432 27.84 18.92 -17.40
CA THR A 432 27.30 19.92 -16.47
C THR A 432 27.84 19.73 -15.06
N ILE A 433 27.83 18.50 -14.55
CA ILE A 433 28.44 18.15 -13.25
C ILE A 433 29.92 18.53 -13.27
N TYR A 434 30.65 18.09 -14.30
CA TYR A 434 32.08 18.32 -14.44
C TYR A 434 32.43 19.81 -14.50
N TYR A 435 31.70 20.59 -15.30
CA TYR A 435 31.90 22.02 -15.46
C TYR A 435 31.59 22.78 -14.17
N LEU A 436 30.41 22.56 -13.58
CA LEU A 436 30.00 23.25 -12.37
C LEU A 436 30.97 22.99 -11.22
N TRP A 437 31.43 21.74 -11.03
CA TRP A 437 32.42 21.41 -10.01
C TRP A 437 33.68 22.26 -10.12
N HIS A 438 34.30 22.31 -11.30
CA HIS A 438 35.54 23.08 -11.52
C HIS A 438 35.33 24.59 -11.39
N MET A 439 34.12 25.10 -11.64
CA MET A 439 33.81 26.53 -11.53
C MET A 439 33.52 27.01 -10.09
N VAL A 440 33.06 26.12 -9.20
CA VAL A 440 32.60 26.48 -7.85
C VAL A 440 33.53 26.00 -6.74
N THR A 441 34.51 25.16 -7.04
CA THR A 441 35.45 24.60 -6.06
C THR A 441 36.86 25.17 -6.21
N HIS A 442 37.63 25.16 -5.12
CA HIS A 442 39.05 25.54 -5.12
C HIS A 442 39.88 24.59 -6.00
N SER A 443 40.94 25.13 -6.60
CA SER A 443 41.85 24.40 -7.52
C SER A 443 42.43 23.11 -6.95
N ASP A 444 42.59 23.02 -5.63
CA ASP A 444 43.16 21.86 -4.94
C ASP A 444 42.23 20.63 -5.00
N MET A 445 40.95 20.86 -5.33
CA MET A 445 39.90 19.85 -5.46
C MET A 445 39.62 19.46 -6.92
N HIS A 446 40.36 20.01 -7.87
CA HIS A 446 40.18 19.74 -9.30
C HIS A 446 40.84 18.42 -9.71
N CYS A 447 40.34 17.82 -10.79
CA CYS A 447 41.00 16.68 -11.43
C CYS A 447 42.31 17.13 -12.11
N PRO A 448 43.31 16.23 -12.25
CA PRO A 448 44.53 16.56 -12.98
C PRO A 448 44.25 16.77 -14.48
N ALA A 449 44.75 17.88 -15.04
CA ALA A 449 44.62 18.26 -16.45
C ALA A 449 43.17 18.33 -17.00
N PRO A 450 42.27 19.14 -16.40
CA PRO A 450 40.86 19.19 -16.77
C PRO A 450 40.60 19.97 -18.08
N GLU A 451 41.62 20.63 -18.65
CA GLU A 451 41.45 21.67 -19.67
C GLU A 451 40.77 21.14 -20.93
N LYS A 452 41.10 19.92 -21.35
CA LYS A 452 40.54 19.31 -22.55
C LYS A 452 39.04 19.09 -22.42
N LEU A 453 38.59 18.53 -21.29
CA LEU A 453 37.18 18.24 -21.09
C LEU A 453 36.38 19.50 -20.75
N LEU A 454 36.99 20.47 -20.03
CA LEU A 454 36.37 21.78 -19.80
C LEU A 454 36.14 22.54 -21.10
N THR A 455 37.07 22.47 -22.05
CA THR A 455 36.89 23.10 -23.37
C THR A 455 35.68 22.49 -24.11
N ILE A 456 35.58 21.16 -24.09
CA ILE A 456 34.42 20.44 -24.65
C ILE A 456 33.12 20.85 -23.95
N ALA A 457 33.14 20.92 -22.61
CA ALA A 457 31.98 21.33 -21.83
C ALA A 457 31.50 22.74 -22.20
N VAL A 458 32.43 23.70 -22.34
CA VAL A 458 32.11 25.09 -22.72
C VAL A 458 31.48 25.17 -24.12
N ASP A 459 31.96 24.37 -25.08
CA ASP A 459 31.42 24.37 -26.43
C ASP A 459 30.05 23.69 -26.51
N GLU A 460 29.87 22.53 -25.87
CA GLU A 460 28.60 21.78 -25.89
C GLU A 460 27.50 22.44 -25.03
N LEU A 461 27.87 23.12 -23.94
CA LEU A 461 26.93 23.79 -23.03
C LEU A 461 26.66 25.25 -23.41
N ARG A 462 27.01 25.69 -24.63
CA ARG A 462 26.68 27.05 -25.12
C ARG A 462 25.22 27.18 -25.60
N GLY A 463 24.66 26.11 -26.18
CA GLY A 463 23.34 26.13 -26.80
C GLY A 463 22.16 26.13 -25.82
N PRO A 464 20.94 26.43 -26.28
CA PRO A 464 19.74 26.44 -25.45
C PRO A 464 19.37 25.04 -24.99
N ASN A 465 19.66 24.73 -23.73
CA ASN A 465 19.20 23.54 -23.02
C ASN A 465 19.10 23.83 -21.52
N ILE A 466 18.37 22.97 -20.80
CA ILE A 466 18.07 23.20 -19.38
C ILE A 466 19.32 23.20 -18.50
N TYR A 467 20.35 22.44 -18.86
CA TYR A 467 21.60 22.40 -18.10
C TYR A 467 22.42 23.67 -18.29
N SER A 468 22.53 24.17 -19.52
CA SER A 468 23.14 25.49 -19.80
C SER A 468 22.41 26.62 -19.11
N PHE A 469 21.08 26.53 -19.00
CA PHE A 469 20.28 27.49 -18.27
C PHE A 469 20.61 27.43 -16.77
N ALA A 470 20.63 26.23 -16.17
CA ALA A 470 21.00 26.04 -14.77
C ALA A 470 22.42 26.56 -14.47
N ILE A 471 23.40 26.28 -15.32
CA ILE A 471 24.76 26.80 -15.21
C ILE A 471 24.76 28.33 -15.20
N SER A 472 24.01 28.94 -16.11
CA SER A 472 23.91 30.40 -16.22
C SER A 472 23.35 31.00 -14.93
N MET A 473 22.28 30.43 -14.38
CA MET A 473 21.69 30.90 -13.13
C MET A 473 22.64 30.75 -11.94
N LEU A 474 23.32 29.61 -11.79
CA LEU A 474 24.21 29.34 -10.66
C LEU A 474 25.48 30.21 -10.68
N LEU A 475 26.01 30.49 -11.87
CA LEU A 475 27.22 31.28 -12.08
C LEU A 475 26.97 32.79 -12.30
N ALA A 476 25.74 33.28 -12.07
CA ALA A 476 25.37 34.69 -12.30
C ALA A 476 25.65 35.18 -13.73
N LYS A 477 25.45 34.31 -14.73
CA LYS A 477 25.56 34.66 -16.15
C LYS A 477 24.18 34.79 -16.77
N THR A 478 24.02 35.76 -17.66
CA THR A 478 22.83 35.89 -18.51
C THR A 478 23.06 35.16 -19.83
N PRO A 479 22.22 34.17 -20.20
CA PRO A 479 22.31 33.55 -21.52
C PRO A 479 21.96 34.58 -22.60
N ASP A 480 22.67 34.53 -23.73
CA ASP A 480 22.55 35.41 -24.89
C ASP A 480 21.54 34.89 -25.94
N TRP A 481 20.62 34.02 -25.50
CA TRP A 481 19.63 33.39 -26.37
C TRP A 481 18.51 34.34 -26.74
N THR A 482 17.93 34.13 -27.92
CA THR A 482 16.79 34.92 -28.40
C THR A 482 15.52 34.58 -27.62
N THR A 483 14.53 35.48 -27.66
CA THR A 483 13.19 35.28 -27.07
C THR A 483 12.57 33.96 -27.54
N ALA A 484 12.65 33.66 -28.84
CA ALA A 484 12.15 32.41 -29.41
C ALA A 484 12.86 31.16 -28.85
N GLN A 485 14.17 31.22 -28.63
CA GLN A 485 14.93 30.10 -28.06
C GLN A 485 14.57 29.87 -26.58
N LEU A 486 14.39 30.94 -25.80
CA LEU A 486 13.97 30.85 -24.40
C LEU A 486 12.56 30.26 -24.28
N GLN A 487 11.62 30.75 -25.09
CA GLN A 487 10.25 30.24 -25.12
C GLN A 487 10.21 28.77 -25.54
N GLN A 488 10.92 28.40 -26.60
CA GLN A 488 11.01 27.01 -27.06
C GLN A 488 11.59 26.07 -25.98
N LEU A 489 12.60 26.53 -25.23
CA LEU A 489 13.18 25.76 -24.14
C LEU A 489 12.18 25.60 -22.98
N ALA A 490 11.44 26.65 -22.63
CA ALA A 490 10.43 26.63 -21.58
C ALA A 490 9.26 25.69 -21.92
N ASP A 491 8.77 25.74 -23.17
CA ASP A 491 7.71 24.86 -23.67
C ASP A 491 8.16 23.39 -23.71
N ALA A 492 9.38 23.14 -24.19
CA ALA A 492 9.96 21.80 -24.20
C ALA A 492 10.09 21.24 -22.77
N ARG A 493 10.49 22.10 -21.81
CA ARG A 493 10.61 21.73 -20.40
C ARG A 493 9.26 21.39 -19.78
N MET A 494 8.21 22.18 -20.05
CA MET A 494 6.85 21.89 -19.58
C MET A 494 6.33 20.54 -20.12
N THR A 495 6.58 20.26 -21.40
CA THR A 495 6.21 18.98 -22.03
C THR A 495 6.97 17.80 -21.41
N GLU A 496 8.24 18.00 -21.05
CA GLU A 496 9.06 17.00 -20.38
C GLU A 496 8.49 16.64 -18.98
N LEU A 497 8.09 17.64 -18.20
CA LEU A 497 7.53 17.48 -16.86
C LEU A 497 6.24 16.65 -16.82
N GLN A 498 5.51 16.57 -17.94
CA GLN A 498 4.28 15.76 -18.08
C GLN A 498 4.55 14.28 -18.38
N ARG A 499 5.80 13.87 -18.58
CA ARG A 499 6.17 12.47 -18.85
C ARG A 499 6.10 11.62 -17.58
N ARG A 500 6.01 10.29 -17.74
CA ARG A 500 5.95 9.33 -16.61
C ARG A 500 7.16 9.39 -15.67
N LYS A 501 8.32 9.79 -16.17
CA LYS A 501 9.59 9.93 -15.42
C LYS A 501 10.31 11.19 -15.90
N PRO A 502 9.90 12.38 -15.44
CA PRO A 502 10.54 13.61 -15.84
C PRO A 502 11.91 13.76 -15.16
N LEU A 503 12.83 14.53 -15.75
CA LEU A 503 14.01 14.98 -15.02
C LEU A 503 13.57 15.94 -13.91
N GLU A 504 13.79 15.54 -12.66
CA GLU A 504 13.53 16.38 -11.49
C GLU A 504 14.69 17.39 -11.31
N LEU A 505 14.38 18.67 -11.53
CA LEU A 505 15.25 19.80 -11.16
C LEU A 505 14.58 20.58 -10.03
N HIS A 506 15.34 21.46 -9.40
CA HIS A 506 14.78 22.33 -8.36
C HIS A 506 13.68 23.23 -8.97
N PRO A 507 12.43 23.27 -8.45
CA PRO A 507 11.31 23.98 -9.08
C PRO A 507 11.55 25.48 -9.33
N ARG A 508 12.46 26.09 -8.56
CA ARG A 508 12.88 27.48 -8.77
C ARG A 508 13.62 27.69 -10.10
N LEU A 509 14.34 26.68 -10.59
CA LEU A 509 14.99 26.75 -11.90
C LEU A 509 13.94 26.75 -13.02
N ASP A 510 12.93 25.88 -12.92
CA ASP A 510 11.85 25.83 -13.90
C ASP A 510 11.06 27.15 -13.92
N ALA A 511 10.74 27.71 -12.75
CA ALA A 511 10.12 29.03 -12.65
C ALA A 511 11.03 30.15 -13.20
N ALA A 512 12.34 30.13 -12.89
CA ALA A 512 13.29 31.13 -13.39
C ALA A 512 13.42 31.12 -14.92
N LEU A 513 13.30 29.94 -15.55
CA LEU A 513 13.30 29.82 -17.01
C LEU A 513 12.11 30.57 -17.62
N TRP A 514 10.92 30.38 -17.04
CA TRP A 514 9.71 31.09 -17.45
C TRP A 514 9.78 32.60 -17.21
N VAL A 515 10.31 33.03 -16.05
CA VAL A 515 10.54 34.47 -15.79
C VAL A 515 11.54 35.07 -16.78
N ARG A 516 12.59 34.32 -17.15
CA ARG A 516 13.57 34.77 -18.15
C ARG A 516 12.93 34.91 -19.54
N ALA A 517 12.05 33.99 -19.93
CA ALA A 517 11.27 34.10 -21.16
C ALA A 517 10.33 35.32 -21.10
N ALA A 518 9.65 35.54 -19.97
CA ALA A 518 8.79 36.71 -19.77
C ALA A 518 9.53 38.03 -19.92
N HIS A 519 10.73 38.14 -19.33
CA HIS A 519 11.58 39.32 -19.47
C HIS A 519 11.98 39.57 -20.93
N ALA A 520 12.31 38.52 -21.68
CA ALA A 520 12.64 38.65 -23.10
C ALA A 520 11.44 39.13 -23.94
N HIS A 521 10.23 38.58 -23.72
CA HIS A 521 9.01 39.06 -24.35
C HIS A 521 8.67 40.51 -24.00
N GLN A 522 8.92 40.93 -22.76
CA GLN A 522 8.71 42.32 -22.35
C GLN A 522 9.65 43.29 -23.08
N LEU A 523 10.92 42.92 -23.26
CA LEU A 523 11.89 43.73 -24.03
C LEU A 523 11.52 43.84 -25.51
N ASP A 524 10.89 42.82 -26.07
CA ASP A 524 10.37 42.82 -27.44
C ASP A 524 9.00 43.52 -27.58
N GLY A 525 8.41 43.99 -26.47
CA GLY A 525 7.11 44.68 -26.44
C GLY A 525 5.89 43.74 -26.47
N GLU A 526 6.10 42.43 -26.34
CA GLU A 526 5.06 41.39 -26.41
C GLU A 526 4.43 41.15 -25.02
N HIS A 527 3.68 42.15 -24.54
CA HIS A 527 3.14 42.16 -23.18
C HIS A 527 2.29 40.93 -22.80
N ALA A 528 1.41 40.50 -23.70
CA ALA A 528 0.54 39.36 -23.46
C ALA A 528 1.33 38.05 -23.31
N ALA A 529 2.40 37.86 -24.10
CA ALA A 529 3.27 36.69 -23.99
C ALA A 529 4.08 36.71 -22.69
N ALA A 530 4.53 37.89 -22.25
CA ALA A 530 5.19 38.06 -20.96
C ALA A 530 4.28 37.63 -19.78
N LEU A 531 3.00 38.04 -19.80
CA LEU A 531 2.03 37.62 -18.78
C LEU A 531 1.80 36.10 -18.77
N THR A 532 1.60 35.48 -19.93
CA THR A 532 1.45 34.01 -20.05
C THR A 532 2.68 33.28 -19.51
N ALA A 533 3.89 33.80 -19.79
CA ALA A 533 5.11 33.21 -19.26
C ALA A 533 5.21 33.34 -17.72
N ILE A 534 4.75 34.45 -17.12
CA ILE A 534 4.67 34.58 -15.65
C ILE A 534 3.62 33.63 -15.06
N GLU A 535 2.47 33.45 -15.71
CA GLU A 535 1.46 32.47 -15.29
C GLU A 535 2.06 31.06 -15.25
N HIS A 536 2.84 30.68 -16.26
CA HIS A 536 3.57 29.41 -16.25
C HIS A 536 4.64 29.34 -15.15
N ALA A 537 5.34 30.44 -14.84
CA ALA A 537 6.27 30.49 -13.71
C ALA A 537 5.56 30.23 -12.37
N ILE A 538 4.40 30.84 -12.15
CA ILE A 538 3.56 30.62 -10.97
C ILE A 538 3.05 29.17 -10.94
N GLY A 539 2.67 28.61 -12.08
CA GLY A 539 2.30 27.19 -12.21
C GLY A 539 3.43 26.24 -11.78
N CYS A 540 4.69 26.62 -11.99
CA CYS A 540 5.85 25.84 -11.52
C CYS A 540 6.04 25.91 -9.99
N ARG A 541 5.66 27.03 -9.36
CA ARG A 541 5.71 27.20 -7.89
C ARG A 541 4.48 27.94 -7.35
N PRO A 542 3.35 27.23 -7.20
CA PRO A 542 2.12 27.84 -6.71
C PRO A 542 2.30 28.43 -5.30
N GLY A 543 1.82 29.66 -5.10
CA GLY A 543 1.88 30.36 -3.82
C GLY A 543 3.23 31.03 -3.49
N ASP A 544 4.18 31.08 -4.45
CA ASP A 544 5.40 31.87 -4.24
C ASP A 544 5.13 33.37 -4.34
N GLN A 545 5.35 34.09 -3.23
CA GLN A 545 5.01 35.50 -3.12
C GLN A 545 5.79 36.38 -4.10
N ALA A 546 7.06 36.06 -4.40
CA ALA A 546 7.88 36.85 -5.30
C ALA A 546 7.34 36.78 -6.75
N LEU A 547 6.82 35.62 -7.18
CA LEU A 547 6.20 35.47 -8.49
C LEU A 547 4.84 36.16 -8.58
N LEU A 548 4.04 36.10 -7.51
CA LEU A 548 2.75 36.79 -7.44
C LEU A 548 2.91 38.31 -7.44
N ASP A 549 3.95 38.83 -6.77
CA ASP A 549 4.27 40.25 -6.82
C ASP A 549 4.75 40.66 -8.22
N LEU A 550 5.57 39.82 -8.86
CA LEU A 550 6.03 40.04 -10.23
C LEU A 550 4.88 40.07 -11.25
N GLU A 551 3.89 39.18 -11.10
CA GLU A 551 2.69 39.21 -11.94
C GLU A 551 1.96 40.56 -11.86
N ARG A 552 1.82 41.12 -10.65
CA ARG A 552 1.21 42.45 -10.47
C ARG A 552 2.03 43.56 -11.12
N THR A 553 3.37 43.51 -11.01
CA THR A 553 4.29 44.45 -11.67
C THR A 553 4.13 44.37 -13.19
N VAL A 554 4.09 43.16 -13.76
CA VAL A 554 3.88 42.99 -15.20
C VAL A 554 2.49 43.50 -15.58
N ILE A 555 1.41 43.18 -14.86
CA ILE A 555 0.06 43.74 -15.15
C ILE A 555 0.07 45.28 -15.13
N ALA A 556 0.84 45.90 -14.23
CA ALA A 556 1.02 47.34 -14.16
C ALA A 556 1.92 47.92 -15.28
N THR A 557 2.39 47.10 -16.21
CA THR A 557 3.32 47.45 -17.31
C THR A 557 4.69 47.93 -16.85
N GLU A 558 5.07 47.62 -15.62
CA GLU A 558 6.39 47.92 -15.05
C GLU A 558 7.43 46.88 -15.48
N PRO A 559 8.73 47.26 -15.57
CA PRO A 559 9.78 46.34 -16.00
C PRO A 559 9.97 45.18 -15.01
N ILE A 560 10.25 43.99 -15.54
CA ILE A 560 10.62 42.81 -14.74
C ILE A 560 12.00 43.04 -14.16
N ASP A 561 12.06 43.36 -12.86
CA ASP A 561 13.29 43.53 -12.10
C ASP A 561 13.36 42.52 -10.96
N ILE A 562 13.91 41.34 -11.24
CA ILE A 562 14.12 40.27 -10.27
C ILE A 562 15.49 39.64 -10.49
N ASP A 563 16.27 39.52 -9.40
CA ASP A 563 17.51 38.75 -9.41
C ASP A 563 17.17 37.27 -9.47
N LEU A 564 17.22 36.69 -10.67
CA LEU A 564 16.93 35.28 -10.90
C LEU A 564 17.89 34.35 -10.16
N ARG A 565 19.15 34.74 -9.93
CA ARG A 565 20.09 33.93 -9.17
C ARG A 565 19.69 33.91 -7.70
N ALA A 566 19.44 35.08 -7.11
CA ALA A 566 18.98 35.18 -5.74
C ALA A 566 17.64 34.44 -5.56
N TYR A 567 16.74 34.51 -6.54
CA TYR A 567 15.50 33.75 -6.55
C TYR A 567 15.75 32.24 -6.56
N VAL A 568 16.62 31.73 -7.44
CA VAL A 568 16.95 30.30 -7.54
C VAL A 568 17.58 29.75 -6.25
N LEU A 569 18.54 30.48 -5.68
CA LEU A 569 19.18 30.12 -4.40
C LEU A 569 18.18 30.23 -3.22
N GLY A 570 17.30 31.22 -3.30
CA GLY A 570 16.33 31.57 -2.27
C GLY A 570 16.94 32.15 -1.01
N PRO A 571 16.14 32.30 0.06
CA PRO A 571 16.59 32.99 1.26
C PRO A 571 17.75 32.24 1.91
N ARG A 572 18.80 33.00 2.22
CA ARG A 572 19.89 32.53 3.08
C ARG A 572 19.31 32.31 4.49
N PRO A 573 19.65 31.21 5.19
CA PRO A 573 19.28 31.07 6.59
C PRO A 573 19.82 32.30 7.36
N PRO A 574 19.06 32.84 8.33
CA PRO A 574 19.55 33.93 9.15
C PRO A 574 20.88 33.52 9.76
N GLU A 575 21.91 34.37 9.63
CA GLU A 575 23.19 34.15 10.31
C GLU A 575 22.90 33.89 11.78
N GLN A 576 23.15 32.66 12.23
CA GLN A 576 23.14 32.36 13.65
C GLN A 576 24.24 33.22 14.27
N GLU A 577 23.80 34.27 14.97
CA GLU A 577 24.63 35.06 15.86
C GLU A 577 25.44 34.08 16.72
N ALA A 578 26.76 34.09 16.56
CA ALA A 578 27.64 33.12 17.21
C ALA A 578 27.32 33.07 18.71
N PRO A 579 27.11 31.88 19.31
CA PRO A 579 26.84 31.80 20.73
C PRO A 579 28.01 32.42 21.48
N ALA A 580 27.72 33.39 22.33
CA ALA A 580 28.69 34.03 23.21
C ALA A 580 29.55 32.94 23.90
N PRO A 581 30.87 33.14 24.05
CA PRO A 581 31.76 32.11 24.57
C PRO A 581 31.27 31.67 25.96
N ALA A 582 30.96 30.38 26.08
CA ALA A 582 30.49 29.78 27.32
C ALA A 582 31.52 29.97 28.44
N PRO A 583 31.09 30.25 29.68
CA PRO A 583 32.00 30.41 30.81
C PRO A 583 32.75 29.11 31.11
N SER A 584 34.04 29.24 31.35
CA SER A 584 34.99 28.17 31.64
C SER A 584 34.49 27.28 32.79
N GLN A 585 34.36 25.97 32.55
CA GLN A 585 34.09 25.01 33.61
C GLN A 585 35.30 24.84 34.54
N PRO A 586 35.10 24.62 35.86
CA PRO A 586 36.21 24.40 36.79
C PRO A 586 36.74 22.97 36.71
N GLU A 587 38.04 22.82 36.97
CA GLU A 587 38.79 21.55 36.92
C GLU A 587 38.25 20.45 37.86
N PRO A 588 38.44 19.17 37.52
CA PRO A 588 37.91 18.05 38.30
C PRO A 588 38.74 17.76 39.55
N VAL A 589 38.06 17.66 40.69
CA VAL A 589 38.64 17.20 41.96
C VAL A 589 38.85 15.68 41.94
N THR A 590 40.07 15.28 42.27
CA THR A 590 40.53 13.89 42.38
C THR A 590 39.94 13.22 43.62
N VAL A 591 39.29 12.06 43.48
CA VAL A 591 38.80 11.24 44.61
C VAL A 591 39.74 10.05 44.83
N ALA A 592 40.25 9.92 46.05
CA ALA A 592 41.17 8.89 46.50
C ALA A 592 40.47 7.55 46.82
N ALA A 593 41.24 6.47 46.70
CA ALA A 593 40.85 5.07 46.81
C ALA A 593 40.37 4.62 48.21
N ALA A 594 39.45 3.66 48.23
CA ALA A 594 38.97 2.94 49.41
C ALA A 594 39.79 1.65 49.68
N PRO A 595 39.87 1.17 50.93
CA PRO A 595 40.30 -0.18 51.24
C PRO A 595 39.15 -1.11 51.69
N ASP A 596 39.28 -2.39 51.32
CA ASP A 596 38.58 -3.59 51.81
C ASP A 596 39.18 -4.05 53.17
N PRO A 597 38.76 -5.14 53.89
CA PRO A 597 37.64 -6.10 53.71
C PRO A 597 36.92 -6.58 55.04
N ALA A 598 35.98 -7.55 54.89
CA ALA A 598 35.66 -8.71 55.78
C ALA A 598 34.26 -8.87 56.46
N HIS A 599 33.76 -10.12 56.40
CA HIS A 599 32.48 -10.82 56.76
C HIS A 599 31.98 -10.77 58.25
N PRO A 600 30.90 -11.50 58.70
CA PRO A 600 29.48 -11.64 58.27
C PRO A 600 28.40 -11.67 59.43
N GLN A 601 27.10 -11.39 59.11
CA GLN A 601 25.80 -11.78 59.78
C GLN A 601 25.49 -11.37 61.26
N PRO A 602 24.23 -11.44 61.84
CA PRO A 602 22.88 -11.87 61.34
C PRO A 602 21.61 -11.00 61.75
N SER A 603 20.45 -11.33 61.14
CA SER A 603 19.02 -11.32 61.64
C SER A 603 18.18 -10.04 62.02
N ALA A 604 17.11 -9.82 61.21
CA ALA A 604 15.66 -9.58 61.53
C ALA A 604 15.19 -8.35 62.39
N PRO A 605 13.87 -7.98 62.47
CA PRO A 605 12.66 -8.28 61.65
C PRO A 605 11.78 -7.04 61.24
N LEU A 606 10.69 -7.33 60.50
CA LEU A 606 9.56 -6.48 60.05
C LEU A 606 8.80 -5.68 61.15
N PRO A 607 8.07 -4.60 60.79
CA PRO A 607 6.93 -4.14 61.57
C PRO A 607 5.56 -4.37 60.90
N GLN A 608 4.59 -4.58 61.77
CA GLN A 608 3.20 -5.01 61.57
C GLN A 608 2.24 -3.84 61.30
N SER A 609 1.09 -4.17 60.69
CA SER A 609 -0.15 -3.38 60.64
C SER A 609 -0.70 -3.01 62.03
N PRO A 610 -1.65 -2.05 62.08
CA PRO A 610 -2.72 -2.09 63.08
C PRO A 610 -4.11 -2.26 62.44
N ALA A 611 -4.95 -3.00 63.18
CA ALA A 611 -6.36 -3.26 62.95
C ALA A 611 -7.24 -2.48 63.95
N ALA A 612 -8.53 -2.26 63.63
CA ALA A 612 -9.67 -2.16 64.56
C ALA A 612 -11.00 -2.20 63.74
N VAL A 613 -11.87 -3.24 63.82
CA VAL A 613 -12.95 -3.54 64.82
C VAL A 613 -14.22 -2.69 64.58
N VAL A 614 -15.34 -3.18 63.98
CA VAL A 614 -16.46 -4.10 64.40
C VAL A 614 -17.58 -3.46 65.25
N ALA A 615 -18.84 -3.56 64.75
CA ALA A 615 -20.14 -3.74 65.46
C ALA A 615 -21.26 -3.91 64.37
N ILE A 616 -21.93 -5.06 64.10
CA ILE A 616 -22.96 -5.93 64.74
C ILE A 616 -24.39 -5.32 64.87
N GLN A 617 -25.39 -6.16 64.51
CA GLN A 617 -26.86 -6.16 64.75
C GLN A 617 -27.72 -5.70 63.54
N ASP A 618 -28.82 -6.34 63.14
CA ASP A 618 -29.63 -7.45 63.67
C ASP A 618 -30.54 -8.03 62.55
N GLU A 619 -30.97 -9.29 62.71
CA GLU A 619 -32.02 -9.98 61.96
C GLU A 619 -33.43 -9.49 62.37
N PRO A 620 -34.53 -9.68 61.57
CA PRO A 620 -35.29 -10.94 61.70
C PRO A 620 -36.14 -11.43 60.50
N LYS A 621 -36.24 -12.77 60.40
CA LYS A 621 -37.39 -13.68 60.18
C LYS A 621 -38.63 -13.28 59.34
N GLY A 622 -39.04 -14.27 58.51
CA GLY A 622 -40.43 -14.65 58.17
C GLY A 622 -40.88 -14.22 56.77
N THR A 623 -41.65 -14.96 55.96
CA THR A 623 -42.46 -16.17 56.17
C THR A 623 -43.05 -16.58 54.79
N SER A 624 -43.39 -17.86 54.63
CA SER A 624 -44.47 -18.40 53.78
C SER A 624 -44.27 -18.60 52.25
N ARG A 625 -44.18 -19.88 51.90
CA ARG A 625 -44.77 -20.51 50.70
C ARG A 625 -46.31 -20.42 50.74
N PRO A 626 -47.01 -20.48 49.59
CA PRO A 626 -47.61 -21.77 49.19
C PRO A 626 -47.62 -22.05 47.66
N ASP A 627 -47.49 -23.33 47.30
CA ASP A 627 -48.03 -23.96 46.07
C ASP A 627 -49.57 -24.19 46.25
N PRO A 628 -50.35 -24.77 45.31
CA PRO A 628 -50.22 -24.94 43.85
C PRO A 628 -51.50 -24.50 43.09
N ASP A 629 -51.55 -24.72 41.77
CA ASP A 629 -52.58 -25.52 41.07
C ASP A 629 -53.17 -24.92 39.76
N SER A 630 -52.94 -25.68 38.68
CA SER A 630 -53.91 -26.05 37.63
C SER A 630 -54.38 -25.07 36.52
N SER A 631 -54.36 -25.64 35.29
CA SER A 631 -55.41 -25.58 34.24
C SER A 631 -55.24 -24.65 33.03
N GLN A 632 -55.02 -25.32 31.88
CA GLN A 632 -55.74 -25.18 30.60
C GLN A 632 -55.85 -23.79 29.92
N SER A 633 -55.16 -23.63 28.80
CA SER A 633 -55.72 -23.52 27.42
C SER A 633 -54.60 -23.41 26.40
#